data_AF-A0A815YMS5-F1
#
_entry.id   AF-A0A815YMS5-F1
#
_cell.length_a   1.000
_cell.length_b   1.000
_cell.length_c   1.000
_cell.angle_alpha   90.00
_cell.angle_beta   90.00
_cell.angle_gamma   90.00
#
_symmetry.space_group_name_H-M   'P 1'
#
loop_
_entity.id
_entity.type
_entity.pdbx_description
1 polymer ?
#
loop_
_entity_poly.entity_id
_entity_poly.type
_entity_poly.pdbx_seq_one_letter_code
_entity_poly.pdbx_strand_id
1 'polypeptide(L)'
;MKTTRTSSSNVTSMKKNAAVVTEEYWLWSAVTAFNDIDQELLSLNEFRSFTPCGGVCFGLKKKADDQYSIRTDVKGLVYCFLPTSMESNLPFHMNGCFALYTDRRRLLQKFIDDRNKRQFEWNDLVLKAVCKALLFGLESALNVCGPHSFETLTEFWPVPIRSPSLKALETSFLSSITDPLKSYAIFSDGKQVGCFQQCWILHIDFPKTIQQLLLDELRLNLLHVLQNNSEKSLLLILPMAILNAIKEREANAIKERVWNEEMSVQKLLTVVQQCNQNVLDKIMIYLITEKAVDQMTTIPTKIGDLIKKSVCIRSSSGLFKIPSSLIDPSASLAKLYDLSQLHESLPHSVYCEPAVVEKLRHLGLIKQFLPMSYIVERAKTVESFNENEYEKAKERSKLLLQCLAQLLQKPKGSEGIEKLLDIKFIPAKQKPLLYKMQWYGTDKGRFCAPIDKIYNDTYEYLCGGVHLLYENELISDKVCDKVCEKLQLKSPIPVESLIEQMRILENEWSKREISPSSSNIVVIGQFTSDVVNCLYKTLQERTKDDNVLQKVRALIPPKWLFIDGHFYSVNDVAKYVQYPCPSSYVQLPKMYLEYTFFDKLGLNKYFTHEYFITSLKILKEKYNDQPLSPTDVDCAIKMTLELYAVLKEKKESFAKTQDIYLPDTNYILRSTEHLCFNIDDESVQDMFESDITTLHKDIPVNIANILGVRLLQQKVIEDLSIGIPFGQHEKLTTRIQHLLESYPQDKDILKELLQNADDAGATTVHFIYDPRHHSTERIFTPKRNVKNVDVTQNYAPVQGPALLCYNNSQFSEADFE
;
A
#
# COMPACT_ATOMS: atom_id res chain seq x y z
N MET A 1 -90.81 4.70 39.86
CA MET A 1 -91.44 3.99 38.73
C MET A 1 -90.34 3.25 37.97
N LYS A 2 -90.44 1.93 37.88
CA LYS A 2 -89.55 1.07 37.09
C LYS A 2 -89.89 1.27 35.61
N THR A 3 -89.00 1.88 34.84
CA THR A 3 -88.99 1.74 33.37
C THR A 3 -87.88 0.75 33.01
N THR A 4 -88.32 -0.43 32.62
CA THR A 4 -87.50 -1.52 32.06
C THR A 4 -86.75 -1.02 30.83
N ARG A 5 -85.42 -1.14 30.86
CA ARG A 5 -84.52 -0.94 29.73
C ARG A 5 -84.72 -2.06 28.71
N THR A 6 -85.04 -1.76 27.46
CA THR A 6 -85.11 -2.76 26.39
C THR A 6 -84.50 -2.21 25.10
N SER A 7 -83.25 -2.59 24.83
CA SER A 7 -82.69 -2.58 23.47
C SER A 7 -82.76 -4.02 22.94
N SER A 8 -83.30 -4.21 21.75
CA SER A 8 -83.41 -5.54 21.13
C SER A 8 -82.98 -5.49 19.68
N SER A 9 -82.14 -6.44 19.26
CA SER A 9 -81.73 -6.68 17.88
C SER A 9 -82.08 -8.12 17.50
N ASN A 10 -82.88 -8.33 16.46
CA ASN A 10 -83.29 -9.67 16.03
C ASN A 10 -83.24 -9.80 14.49
N VAL A 11 -82.91 -10.99 14.01
CA VAL A 11 -83.04 -11.35 12.59
C VAL A 11 -84.42 -11.96 12.38
N THR A 12 -85.18 -11.44 11.42
CA THR A 12 -86.51 -11.92 11.07
C THR A 12 -86.58 -12.24 9.59
N SER A 13 -87.22 -13.36 9.23
CA SER A 13 -87.53 -13.72 7.85
C SER A 13 -88.97 -13.33 7.50
N MET A 14 -89.18 -12.82 6.29
CA MET A 14 -90.51 -12.46 5.78
C MET A 14 -90.73 -13.15 4.43
N LYS A 15 -91.85 -13.87 4.28
CA LYS A 15 -92.24 -14.55 3.03
C LYS A 15 -93.23 -13.67 2.27
N LYS A 16 -92.91 -13.29 1.03
CA LYS A 16 -93.87 -12.64 0.12
C LYS A 16 -94.61 -13.70 -0.70
N ASN A 17 -95.94 -13.63 -0.70
CA ASN A 17 -96.79 -14.46 -1.58
C ASN A 17 -97.06 -13.74 -2.90
N ALA A 18 -96.48 -14.25 -3.99
CA ALA A 18 -97.10 -14.40 -5.32
C ALA A 18 -96.12 -15.16 -6.25
N ALA A 19 -96.50 -16.38 -6.67
CA ALA A 19 -95.89 -17.26 -7.68
C ALA A 19 -94.42 -17.72 -7.51
N VAL A 20 -93.56 -17.00 -6.78
CA VAL A 20 -92.18 -17.40 -6.43
C VAL A 20 -91.96 -17.06 -4.96
N VAL A 21 -91.67 -18.06 -4.11
CA VAL A 21 -91.37 -17.82 -2.69
C VAL A 21 -89.98 -17.20 -2.59
N THR A 22 -89.91 -15.88 -2.47
CA THR A 22 -88.68 -15.18 -2.08
C THR A 22 -88.71 -14.90 -0.58
N GLU A 23 -87.74 -15.45 0.15
CA GLU A 23 -87.52 -15.15 1.56
C GLU A 23 -86.62 -13.92 1.68
N GLU A 24 -87.10 -12.86 2.31
CA GLU A 24 -86.31 -11.70 2.65
C GLU A 24 -85.89 -11.78 4.13
N TYR A 25 -84.60 -11.54 4.40
CA TYR A 25 -84.06 -11.51 5.75
C TYR A 25 -83.76 -10.07 6.14
N TRP A 26 -84.17 -9.69 7.35
CA TRP A 26 -84.01 -8.33 7.86
C TRP A 26 -83.45 -8.36 9.27
N LEU A 27 -82.45 -7.52 9.53
CA LEU A 27 -81.93 -7.25 10.86
C LEU A 27 -82.49 -5.90 11.33
N TRP A 28 -83.27 -5.91 12.40
CA TRP A 28 -83.81 -4.69 12.98
C TRP A 28 -83.29 -4.47 14.39
N SER A 29 -83.15 -3.19 14.76
CA SER A 29 -82.76 -2.73 16.09
C SER A 29 -83.71 -1.61 16.50
N ALA A 30 -84.23 -1.65 17.72
CA ALA A 30 -85.09 -0.60 18.26
C ALA A 30 -84.71 -0.26 19.70
N VAL A 31 -84.87 1.01 20.05
CA VAL A 31 -84.40 1.57 21.32
C VAL A 31 -85.47 2.56 21.81
N THR A 32 -85.96 2.34 23.03
CA THR A 32 -86.95 3.16 23.74
C THR A 32 -86.35 3.71 25.04
N ALA A 33 -86.42 5.02 25.26
CA ALA A 33 -86.03 5.75 26.50
C ALA A 33 -84.61 5.49 27.08
N PHE A 34 -83.76 6.52 27.19
CA PHE A 34 -82.42 6.40 27.79
C PHE A 34 -82.02 7.69 28.54
N ASN A 35 -81.28 7.51 29.63
CA ASN A 35 -80.89 8.54 30.60
C ASN A 35 -80.38 9.87 30.00
N ASP A 36 -79.66 9.84 28.87
CA ASP A 36 -79.09 11.05 28.23
C ASP A 36 -80.15 11.98 27.62
N ILE A 37 -81.32 11.45 27.23
CA ILE A 37 -82.40 12.21 26.60
C ILE A 37 -83.40 12.71 27.65
N ASP A 38 -83.48 12.05 28.81
CA ASP A 38 -84.47 12.35 29.84
C ASP A 38 -84.34 13.79 30.38
N GLN A 39 -83.12 14.34 30.47
CA GLN A 39 -82.92 15.75 30.87
C GLN A 39 -83.37 16.76 29.80
N GLU A 40 -83.10 16.48 28.51
CA GLU A 40 -83.57 17.32 27.40
C GLU A 40 -85.10 17.19 27.24
N LEU A 41 -85.68 16.03 27.55
CA LEU A 41 -87.13 15.80 27.53
C LEU A 41 -87.88 16.61 28.59
N LEU A 42 -87.26 16.80 29.77
CA LEU A 42 -87.83 17.61 30.86
C LEU A 42 -88.10 19.07 30.44
N SER A 43 -87.34 19.58 29.46
CA SER A 43 -87.50 20.93 28.89
C SER A 43 -88.66 21.05 27.88
N LEU A 44 -89.17 19.92 27.37
CA LEU A 44 -90.24 19.84 26.38
C LEU A 44 -91.56 19.35 27.01
N ASN A 45 -92.11 20.13 27.94
CA ASN A 45 -93.27 19.77 28.76
C ASN A 45 -94.50 19.21 27.99
N GLU A 46 -94.74 19.67 26.77
CA GLU A 46 -95.86 19.24 25.91
C GLU A 46 -95.71 17.82 25.33
N PHE A 47 -94.47 17.29 25.30
CA PHE A 47 -94.17 15.97 24.77
C PHE A 47 -93.94 14.91 25.86
N ARG A 48 -94.15 15.24 27.15
CA ARG A 48 -93.95 14.32 28.29
C ARG A 48 -94.75 13.01 28.20
N SER A 49 -95.87 13.02 27.48
CA SER A 49 -96.71 11.83 27.24
C SER A 49 -96.11 10.86 26.21
N PHE A 50 -95.12 11.31 25.43
CA PHE A 50 -94.46 10.54 24.39
C PHE A 50 -93.02 10.22 24.79
N THR A 51 -92.65 8.96 24.64
CA THR A 51 -91.27 8.53 24.81
C THR A 51 -90.58 8.52 23.44
N PRO A 52 -89.45 9.22 23.25
CA PRO A 52 -88.72 9.16 21.99
C PRO A 52 -88.23 7.73 21.78
N CYS A 53 -88.65 7.15 20.67
CA CYS A 53 -88.25 5.83 20.23
C CYS A 53 -87.66 5.92 18.83
N GLY A 54 -86.62 5.12 18.60
CA GLY A 54 -85.97 5.00 17.31
C GLY A 54 -85.79 3.54 16.95
N GLY A 55 -86.03 3.21 15.69
CA GLY A 55 -85.74 1.90 15.12
C GLY A 55 -85.02 2.01 13.79
N VAL A 56 -84.19 1.02 13.48
CA VAL A 56 -83.54 0.86 12.18
C VAL A 56 -83.70 -0.57 11.68
N CYS A 57 -83.63 -0.76 10.36
CA CYS A 57 -83.72 -2.08 9.73
C CYS A 57 -82.79 -2.18 8.51
N PHE A 58 -81.97 -3.22 8.48
CA PHE A 58 -81.02 -3.54 7.41
C PHE A 58 -81.46 -4.80 6.66
N GLY A 59 -81.36 -4.78 5.32
CA GLY A 59 -81.58 -5.97 4.52
C GLY A 59 -80.41 -6.93 4.63
N LEU A 60 -80.68 -8.22 4.76
CA LEU A 60 -79.70 -9.30 4.75
C LEU A 60 -79.94 -10.24 3.56
N LYS A 61 -78.85 -10.81 3.04
CA LYS A 61 -78.84 -11.89 2.07
C LYS A 61 -78.21 -13.11 2.73
N LYS A 62 -78.96 -14.21 2.81
CA LYS A 62 -78.46 -15.49 3.32
C LYS A 62 -77.46 -16.11 2.35
N LYS A 63 -76.31 -16.56 2.85
CA LYS A 63 -75.28 -17.35 2.17
C LYS A 63 -75.43 -18.83 2.54
N ALA A 64 -74.58 -19.70 1.99
CA ALA A 64 -74.43 -21.07 2.47
C ALA A 64 -73.96 -21.09 3.94
N ASP A 65 -74.22 -22.18 4.68
CA ASP A 65 -73.87 -22.36 6.10
C ASP A 65 -74.46 -21.32 7.09
N ASP A 66 -75.70 -20.87 6.87
CA ASP A 66 -76.39 -19.91 7.76
C ASP A 66 -75.63 -18.58 8.00
N GLN A 67 -74.65 -18.25 7.15
CA GLN A 67 -73.99 -16.95 7.15
C GLN A 67 -74.85 -15.91 6.43
N TYR A 68 -74.71 -14.64 6.81
CA TYR A 68 -75.42 -13.53 6.17
C TYR A 68 -74.43 -12.51 5.61
N SER A 69 -74.85 -11.82 4.55
CA SER A 69 -74.20 -10.60 4.07
C SER A 69 -75.22 -9.46 4.01
N ILE A 70 -74.78 -8.24 4.25
CA ILE A 70 -75.67 -7.09 4.17
C ILE A 70 -76.05 -6.76 2.72
N ARG A 71 -77.29 -6.31 2.52
CA ARG A 71 -77.83 -5.89 1.23
C ARG A 71 -77.66 -4.40 1.03
N THR A 72 -76.93 -4.02 -0.01
CA THR A 72 -76.68 -2.61 -0.39
C THR A 72 -77.71 -2.06 -1.38
N ASP A 73 -78.61 -2.89 -1.90
CA ASP A 73 -79.64 -2.52 -2.88
C ASP A 73 -80.91 -1.92 -2.26
N VAL A 74 -80.95 -1.74 -0.94
CA VAL A 74 -82.11 -1.25 -0.20
C VAL A 74 -82.21 0.27 -0.29
N LYS A 75 -83.33 0.78 -0.83
CA LYS A 75 -83.70 2.20 -0.70
C LYS A 75 -84.39 2.43 0.64
N GLY A 76 -83.70 3.11 1.56
CA GLY A 76 -84.17 3.33 2.92
C GLY A 76 -85.38 4.24 3.01
N LEU A 77 -86.31 3.86 3.88
CA LEU A 77 -87.58 4.55 4.12
C LEU A 77 -87.69 4.97 5.59
N VAL A 78 -88.31 6.13 5.84
CA VAL A 78 -88.67 6.64 7.16
C VAL A 78 -90.13 6.32 7.45
N TYR A 79 -90.38 5.61 8.55
CA TYR A 79 -91.70 5.26 9.05
C TYR A 79 -92.04 6.10 10.30
N CYS A 80 -93.30 6.51 10.43
CA CYS A 80 -93.78 7.36 11.52
C CYS A 80 -95.23 7.02 11.92
N PHE A 81 -95.42 5.96 12.73
CA PHE A 81 -96.70 5.48 13.34
C PHE A 81 -97.90 5.22 12.39
N LEU A 82 -97.86 5.67 11.14
CA LEU A 82 -98.89 5.57 10.10
C LEU A 82 -98.29 4.99 8.80
N PRO A 83 -99.09 4.38 7.90
CA PRO A 83 -98.59 3.56 6.80
C PRO A 83 -97.85 4.30 5.67
N THR A 84 -97.79 5.64 5.68
CA THR A 84 -97.09 6.42 4.65
C THR A 84 -95.61 6.55 4.97
N SER A 85 -94.76 5.86 4.22
CA SER A 85 -93.30 5.97 4.28
C SER A 85 -92.77 7.17 3.50
N MET A 86 -91.64 7.74 3.93
CA MET A 86 -90.90 8.77 3.20
C MET A 86 -89.52 8.26 2.79
N GLU A 87 -88.98 8.69 1.65
CA GLU A 87 -87.63 8.32 1.25
C GLU A 87 -86.58 9.03 2.11
N SER A 88 -85.65 8.25 2.68
CA SER A 88 -84.53 8.79 3.49
C SER A 88 -83.26 9.04 2.67
N ASN A 89 -83.13 8.38 1.51
CA ASN A 89 -81.88 8.25 0.74
C ASN A 89 -80.70 7.62 1.50
N LEU A 90 -80.98 6.94 2.61
CA LEU A 90 -80.02 6.11 3.35
C LEU A 90 -80.21 4.64 2.96
N PRO A 91 -79.21 3.77 3.15
CA PRO A 91 -79.30 2.35 2.75
C PRO A 91 -80.04 1.47 3.78
N PHE A 92 -80.73 2.06 4.75
CA PHE A 92 -81.48 1.35 5.78
C PHE A 92 -82.82 2.03 6.05
N HIS A 93 -83.81 1.26 6.50
CA HIS A 93 -85.08 1.83 6.96
C HIS A 93 -84.93 2.37 8.38
N MET A 94 -85.66 3.43 8.70
CA MET A 94 -85.74 3.97 10.06
C MET A 94 -87.19 4.20 10.48
N ASN A 95 -87.46 4.12 11.78
CA ASN A 95 -88.78 4.32 12.37
C ASN A 95 -88.67 5.22 13.60
N GLY A 96 -89.64 6.12 13.77
CA GLY A 96 -89.71 6.98 14.95
C GLY A 96 -90.97 7.86 14.98
N CYS A 97 -91.28 8.42 16.15
CA CYS A 97 -92.43 9.33 16.35
C CYS A 97 -92.18 10.74 15.80
N PHE A 98 -91.85 10.91 14.52
CA PHE A 98 -91.46 12.21 13.99
C PHE A 98 -92.60 13.23 13.90
N ALA A 99 -92.29 14.51 14.12
CA ALA A 99 -93.11 15.65 13.74
C ALA A 99 -93.00 15.89 12.22
N LEU A 100 -94.15 15.95 11.55
CA LEU A 100 -94.27 16.05 10.09
C LEU A 100 -94.90 17.40 9.68
N TYR A 101 -94.63 17.83 8.45
CA TYR A 101 -95.43 18.89 7.83
C TYR A 101 -96.89 18.46 7.65
N THR A 102 -97.80 19.43 7.42
CA THR A 102 -99.23 19.17 7.21
C THR A 102 -99.51 18.22 6.04
N ASP A 103 -98.64 18.19 5.03
CA ASP A 103 -98.70 17.26 3.89
C ASP A 103 -98.31 15.81 4.24
N ARG A 104 -97.78 15.58 5.45
CA ARG A 104 -97.29 14.28 5.98
C ARG A 104 -96.30 13.54 5.09
N ARG A 105 -95.65 14.27 4.16
CA ARG A 105 -94.68 13.70 3.20
C ARG A 105 -93.24 14.06 3.54
N ARG A 106 -93.02 14.97 4.49
CA ARG A 106 -91.70 15.47 4.87
C ARG A 106 -91.60 15.68 6.38
N LEU A 107 -90.40 15.41 6.92
CA LEU A 107 -90.01 15.76 8.28
C LEU A 107 -89.94 17.29 8.42
N LEU A 108 -90.44 17.81 9.54
CA LEU A 108 -90.40 19.25 9.85
C LEU A 108 -88.93 19.75 9.92
N GLN A 109 -88.58 20.83 9.19
CA GLN A 109 -87.24 21.45 9.17
C GLN A 109 -87.19 22.88 9.73
N LYS A 110 -86.09 23.22 10.42
CA LYS A 110 -85.85 24.52 11.09
C LYS A 110 -85.70 25.67 10.08
N PHE A 111 -86.59 26.66 10.09
CA PHE A 111 -86.44 27.94 9.39
C PHE A 111 -86.26 29.14 10.35
N ILE A 112 -85.89 30.29 9.80
CA ILE A 112 -85.40 31.49 10.51
C ILE A 112 -86.49 32.14 11.41
N ASP A 113 -87.78 31.83 11.24
CA ASP A 113 -88.92 32.51 11.91
C ASP A 113 -89.97 31.55 12.55
N ASP A 114 -89.56 30.40 13.09
CA ASP A 114 -90.52 29.33 13.40
C ASP A 114 -91.17 29.35 14.79
N ARG A 115 -92.51 29.50 14.79
CA ARG A 115 -93.43 29.21 15.92
C ARG A 115 -93.40 27.74 16.39
N ASN A 116 -92.78 26.84 15.62
CA ASN A 116 -92.75 25.39 15.86
C ASN A 116 -91.44 24.88 16.47
N LYS A 117 -90.63 25.76 17.09
CA LYS A 117 -89.31 25.45 17.69
C LYS A 117 -89.25 24.09 18.42
N ARG A 118 -90.25 23.81 19.26
CA ARG A 118 -90.33 22.57 20.07
C ARG A 118 -90.51 21.28 19.25
N GLN A 119 -91.19 21.34 18.10
CA GLN A 119 -91.38 20.18 17.22
C GLN A 119 -90.10 19.80 16.47
N PHE A 120 -89.23 20.77 16.18
CA PHE A 120 -87.90 20.49 15.61
C PHE A 120 -86.98 19.87 16.66
N GLU A 121 -86.97 20.44 17.87
CA GLU A 121 -86.22 19.89 19.00
C GLU A 121 -86.67 18.44 19.30
N TRP A 122 -87.97 18.15 19.17
CA TRP A 122 -88.48 16.78 19.24
C TRP A 122 -87.93 15.86 18.15
N ASN A 123 -87.91 16.29 16.87
CA ASN A 123 -87.31 15.50 15.80
C ASN A 123 -85.83 15.21 16.03
N ASP A 124 -85.07 16.18 16.56
CA ASP A 124 -83.67 15.98 16.92
C ASP A 124 -83.52 14.91 18.02
N LEU A 125 -84.40 14.89 19.02
CA LEU A 125 -84.45 13.85 20.05
C LEU A 125 -84.78 12.46 19.48
N VAL A 126 -85.76 12.38 18.57
CA VAL A 126 -86.10 11.12 17.89
C VAL A 126 -84.90 10.65 17.03
N LEU A 127 -84.21 11.55 16.33
CA LEU A 127 -83.02 11.19 15.55
C LEU A 127 -81.85 10.74 16.43
N LYS A 128 -81.69 11.29 17.65
CA LYS A 128 -80.74 10.75 18.65
C LYS A 128 -81.11 9.33 19.08
N ALA A 129 -82.40 9.01 19.23
CA ALA A 129 -82.86 7.64 19.51
C ALA A 129 -82.62 6.70 18.32
N VAL A 130 -82.89 7.15 17.09
CA VAL A 130 -82.57 6.42 15.85
C VAL A 130 -81.07 6.19 15.72
N CYS A 131 -80.23 7.16 16.10
CA CYS A 131 -78.78 7.02 16.12
C CYS A 131 -78.31 5.87 17.03
N LYS A 132 -78.84 5.79 18.25
CA LYS A 132 -78.52 4.67 19.15
C LYS A 132 -78.99 3.33 18.56
N ALA A 133 -80.18 3.28 17.98
CA ALA A 133 -80.67 2.09 17.29
C ALA A 133 -79.75 1.68 16.13
N LEU A 134 -79.26 2.67 15.37
CA LEU A 134 -78.30 2.49 14.29
C LEU A 134 -76.99 1.90 14.77
N LEU A 135 -76.42 2.42 15.86
CA LEU A 135 -75.16 1.93 16.43
C LEU A 135 -75.26 0.48 16.90
N PHE A 136 -76.30 0.13 17.67
CA PHE A 136 -76.57 -1.26 18.06
C PHE A 136 -76.85 -2.16 16.85
N GLY A 137 -77.53 -1.62 15.86
CA GLY A 137 -77.85 -2.30 14.62
C GLY A 137 -76.60 -2.64 13.80
N LEU A 138 -75.67 -1.69 13.66
CA LEU A 138 -74.38 -1.88 12.99
C LEU A 138 -73.48 -2.86 13.74
N GLU A 139 -73.43 -2.78 15.07
CA GLU A 139 -72.70 -3.74 15.91
C GLU A 139 -73.25 -5.16 15.74
N SER A 140 -74.59 -5.30 15.75
CA SER A 140 -75.26 -6.58 15.49
C SER A 140 -75.03 -7.06 14.06
N ALA A 141 -75.03 -6.16 13.07
CA ALA A 141 -74.78 -6.48 11.68
C ALA A 141 -73.34 -7.01 11.48
N LEU A 142 -72.36 -6.42 12.16
CA LEU A 142 -70.97 -6.84 12.11
C LEU A 142 -70.76 -8.19 12.82
N ASN A 143 -71.50 -8.47 13.89
CA ASN A 143 -71.50 -9.77 14.56
C ASN A 143 -72.13 -10.88 13.68
N VAL A 144 -73.20 -10.56 12.96
CA VAL A 144 -73.92 -11.52 12.10
C VAL A 144 -73.23 -11.73 10.75
N CYS A 145 -72.71 -10.66 10.13
CA CYS A 145 -72.03 -10.74 8.83
C CYS A 145 -70.53 -11.04 8.96
N GLY A 146 -69.96 -10.90 10.15
CA GLY A 146 -68.55 -11.11 10.46
C GLY A 146 -67.66 -9.88 10.23
N PRO A 147 -66.45 -9.86 10.80
CA PRO A 147 -65.57 -8.66 10.82
C PRO A 147 -65.14 -8.17 9.44
N HIS A 148 -65.02 -9.09 8.47
CA HIS A 148 -64.67 -8.81 7.08
C HIS A 148 -65.70 -7.95 6.33
N SER A 149 -66.93 -7.84 6.83
CA SER A 149 -67.99 -7.02 6.24
C SER A 149 -67.89 -5.52 6.57
N PHE A 150 -66.90 -5.12 7.37
CA PHE A 150 -66.72 -3.73 7.83
C PHE A 150 -66.72 -2.71 6.69
N GLU A 151 -65.95 -2.96 5.62
CA GLU A 151 -65.86 -2.02 4.48
C GLU A 151 -67.23 -1.76 3.86
N THR A 152 -68.02 -2.80 3.60
CA THR A 152 -69.41 -2.67 3.10
C THR A 152 -70.32 -1.99 4.12
N LEU A 153 -70.15 -2.28 5.42
CA LEU A 153 -70.96 -1.68 6.48
C LEU A 153 -70.68 -0.18 6.66
N THR A 154 -69.52 0.33 6.25
CA THR A 154 -69.26 1.78 6.27
C THR A 154 -70.17 2.55 5.31
N GLU A 155 -70.72 1.92 4.27
CA GLU A 155 -71.71 2.54 3.38
C GLU A 155 -73.03 2.87 4.10
N PHE A 156 -73.31 2.18 5.21
CA PHE A 156 -74.51 2.40 6.03
C PHE A 156 -74.33 3.49 7.08
N TRP A 157 -73.16 4.10 7.15
CA TRP A 157 -72.93 5.22 8.05
C TRP A 157 -73.66 6.46 7.52
N PRO A 158 -74.33 7.24 8.38
CA PRO A 158 -75.13 8.39 7.98
C PRO A 158 -74.22 9.60 7.66
N VAL A 159 -73.21 9.41 6.80
CA VAL A 159 -72.12 10.35 6.56
C VAL A 159 -71.67 10.28 5.08
N PRO A 160 -71.78 11.36 4.28
CA PRO A 160 -72.40 12.65 4.59
C PRO A 160 -73.92 12.64 4.32
N ILE A 161 -74.73 13.16 5.25
CA ILE A 161 -76.14 13.42 5.01
C ILE A 161 -76.31 14.78 4.33
N ARG A 162 -76.95 14.77 3.16
CA ARG A 162 -77.27 15.99 2.40
C ARG A 162 -78.58 16.65 2.84
N SER A 163 -79.50 15.90 3.46
CA SER A 163 -80.80 16.43 3.88
C SER A 163 -80.69 17.19 5.21
N PRO A 164 -81.06 18.49 5.27
CA PRO A 164 -81.06 19.25 6.51
C PRO A 164 -81.91 18.62 7.62
N SER A 165 -83.04 17.98 7.26
CA SER A 165 -83.94 17.31 8.20
C SER A 165 -83.35 16.13 8.96
N LEU A 166 -82.26 15.54 8.45
CA LEU A 166 -81.60 14.37 9.06
C LEU A 166 -80.22 14.72 9.62
N LYS A 167 -79.82 16.00 9.61
CA LYS A 167 -78.46 16.40 10.01
C LYS A 167 -78.15 16.11 11.49
N ALA A 168 -79.17 16.07 12.34
CA ALA A 168 -79.02 15.65 13.73
C ALA A 168 -78.60 14.19 13.87
N LEU A 169 -78.99 13.30 12.94
CA LEU A 169 -78.55 11.90 12.93
C LEU A 169 -77.05 11.79 12.65
N GLU A 170 -76.54 12.49 11.63
CA GLU A 170 -75.10 12.55 11.33
C GLU A 170 -74.29 13.09 12.52
N THR A 171 -74.77 14.18 13.12
CA THR A 171 -74.12 14.83 14.27
C THR A 171 -74.09 13.90 15.48
N SER A 172 -75.23 13.29 15.82
CA SER A 172 -75.35 12.34 16.93
C SER A 172 -74.50 11.09 16.69
N PHE A 173 -74.39 10.64 15.44
CA PHE A 173 -73.60 9.47 15.07
C PHE A 173 -72.10 9.73 15.26
N LEU A 174 -71.56 10.78 14.65
CA LEU A 174 -70.14 11.12 14.73
C LEU A 174 -69.66 11.37 16.16
N SER A 175 -70.46 12.09 16.95
CA SER A 175 -70.18 12.30 18.39
C SER A 175 -70.24 10.98 19.16
N SER A 176 -71.22 10.12 18.91
CA SER A 176 -71.36 8.86 19.65
C SER A 176 -70.27 7.84 19.34
N ILE A 177 -69.75 7.79 18.12
CA ILE A 177 -68.67 6.85 17.76
C ILE A 177 -67.30 7.30 18.28
N THR A 178 -67.11 8.60 18.52
CA THR A 178 -65.83 9.16 18.99
C THR A 178 -65.79 9.37 20.51
N ASP A 179 -66.95 9.42 21.17
CA ASP A 179 -67.11 9.61 22.62
C ASP A 179 -66.37 8.53 23.43
N PRO A 180 -65.36 8.89 24.25
CA PRO A 180 -64.62 7.95 25.10
C PRO A 180 -65.47 7.21 26.13
N LEU A 181 -66.61 7.77 26.54
CA LEU A 181 -67.51 7.16 27.52
C LEU A 181 -68.47 6.15 26.88
N LYS A 182 -68.61 6.18 25.55
CA LYS A 182 -69.50 5.28 24.79
C LYS A 182 -68.66 4.35 23.92
N SER A 183 -68.66 3.06 24.25
CA SER A 183 -67.91 2.05 23.51
C SER A 183 -68.82 1.23 22.63
N TYR A 184 -68.95 1.61 21.35
CA TYR A 184 -69.65 0.82 20.33
C TYR A 184 -68.65 0.02 19.50
N ALA A 185 -68.79 -1.31 19.47
CA ALA A 185 -67.90 -2.20 18.75
C ALA A 185 -68.27 -2.31 17.26
N ILE A 186 -68.16 -1.19 16.53
CA ILE A 186 -68.58 -1.08 15.12
C ILE A 186 -67.39 -0.95 14.15
N PHE A 187 -66.16 -0.98 14.65
CA PHE A 187 -64.94 -0.88 13.85
C PHE A 187 -64.27 -2.25 13.72
N SER A 188 -63.65 -2.53 12.59
CA SER A 188 -62.95 -3.80 12.38
C SER A 188 -61.77 -3.66 11.41
N ASP A 189 -60.74 -4.46 11.64
CA ASP A 189 -59.59 -4.62 10.75
C ASP A 189 -59.77 -5.78 9.74
N GLY A 190 -60.94 -6.41 9.74
CA GLY A 190 -61.29 -7.59 8.95
C GLY A 190 -61.16 -8.91 9.71
N LYS A 191 -60.49 -8.92 10.87
CA LYS A 191 -60.29 -10.10 11.73
C LYS A 191 -60.95 -9.95 13.09
N GLN A 192 -60.85 -8.77 13.68
CA GLN A 192 -61.35 -8.46 15.01
C GLN A 192 -62.20 -7.18 14.98
N VAL A 193 -63.09 -7.07 15.97
CA VAL A 193 -64.01 -5.95 16.12
C VAL A 193 -63.65 -5.18 17.40
N GLY A 194 -63.80 -3.86 17.36
CA GLY A 194 -63.53 -3.01 18.51
C GLY A 194 -64.18 -1.64 18.42
N CYS A 195 -63.92 -0.83 19.44
CA CYS A 195 -64.40 0.54 19.53
C CYS A 195 -63.41 1.54 18.94
N PHE A 196 -63.83 2.79 18.80
CA PHE A 196 -62.99 3.85 18.24
C PHE A 196 -61.70 4.08 19.04
N GLN A 197 -61.73 3.90 20.38
CA GLN A 197 -60.56 4.07 21.25
C GLN A 197 -59.51 2.97 21.07
N GLN A 198 -59.84 1.90 20.34
CA GLN A 198 -58.93 0.84 19.95
C GLN A 198 -58.37 1.06 18.53
N CYS A 199 -58.92 2.01 17.78
CA CYS A 199 -58.60 2.22 16.38
C CYS A 199 -57.47 3.21 16.15
N TRP A 200 -56.65 2.85 15.16
CA TRP A 200 -55.65 3.66 14.49
C TRP A 200 -56.02 3.73 13.02
N ILE A 201 -55.98 4.93 12.45
CA ILE A 201 -56.48 5.18 11.10
C ILE A 201 -55.29 5.55 10.22
N LEU A 202 -55.08 4.77 9.17
CA LEU A 202 -54.07 5.05 8.16
C LEU A 202 -54.67 5.99 7.11
N HIS A 203 -54.15 7.22 7.03
CA HIS A 203 -54.57 8.24 6.07
C HIS A 203 -53.42 8.55 5.11
N ILE A 204 -53.45 7.86 3.97
CA ILE A 204 -52.41 7.88 2.96
C ILE A 204 -53.02 8.04 1.57
N ASP A 205 -52.34 8.79 0.70
CA ASP A 205 -52.72 8.97 -0.69
C ASP A 205 -51.73 8.22 -1.59
N PHE A 206 -51.71 6.89 -1.40
CA PHE A 206 -50.92 5.93 -2.18
C PHE A 206 -51.83 5.13 -3.11
N PRO A 207 -51.31 4.47 -4.16
CA PRO A 207 -52.08 3.50 -4.93
C PRO A 207 -52.69 2.42 -4.03
N LYS A 208 -53.94 2.01 -4.29
CA LYS A 208 -54.67 1.02 -3.47
C LYS A 208 -53.84 -0.23 -3.13
N THR A 209 -53.07 -0.73 -4.09
CA THR A 209 -52.18 -1.88 -3.91
C THR A 209 -51.13 -1.62 -2.81
N ILE A 210 -50.46 -0.47 -2.84
CA ILE A 210 -49.45 -0.10 -1.84
C ILE A 210 -50.10 0.18 -0.49
N GLN A 211 -51.28 0.80 -0.47
CA GLN A 211 -52.03 1.02 0.76
C GLN A 211 -52.32 -0.31 1.48
N GLN A 212 -52.78 -1.33 0.72
CA GLN A 212 -53.05 -2.66 1.27
C GLN A 212 -51.78 -3.33 1.79
N LEU A 213 -50.70 -3.37 1.00
CA LEU A 213 -49.43 -3.95 1.43
C LEU A 213 -48.89 -3.30 2.71
N LEU A 214 -48.95 -1.96 2.79
CA LEU A 214 -48.51 -1.22 3.97
C LEU A 214 -49.40 -1.49 5.19
N LEU A 215 -50.72 -1.53 4.98
CA LEU A 215 -51.70 -1.80 6.01
C LEU A 215 -51.49 -3.20 6.61
N ASP A 216 -51.29 -4.21 5.78
CA ASP A 216 -51.08 -5.59 6.22
C ASP A 216 -49.77 -5.75 7.00
N GLU A 217 -48.66 -5.18 6.52
CA GLU A 217 -47.36 -5.23 7.22
C GLU A 217 -47.41 -4.50 8.58
N LEU A 218 -48.04 -3.32 8.64
CA LEU A 218 -48.19 -2.58 9.88
C LEU A 218 -49.17 -3.26 10.84
N ARG A 219 -50.21 -3.94 10.35
CA ARG A 219 -51.16 -4.71 11.18
C ARG A 219 -50.47 -5.90 11.85
N LEU A 220 -49.70 -6.68 11.09
CA LEU A 220 -48.96 -7.82 11.63
C LEU A 220 -47.96 -7.39 12.72
N ASN A 221 -47.42 -6.19 12.60
CA ASN A 221 -46.42 -5.65 13.51
C ASN A 221 -46.95 -4.56 14.46
N LEU A 222 -48.27 -4.41 14.60
CA LEU A 222 -48.90 -3.25 15.23
C LEU A 222 -48.47 -3.06 16.70
N LEU A 223 -48.32 -4.15 17.45
CA LEU A 223 -47.85 -4.10 18.84
C LEU A 223 -46.44 -3.52 18.94
N HIS A 224 -45.53 -3.89 18.02
CA HIS A 224 -44.18 -3.34 17.95
C HIS A 224 -44.20 -1.85 17.57
N VAL A 225 -45.04 -1.47 16.60
CA VAL A 225 -45.20 -0.09 16.12
C VAL A 225 -45.72 0.87 17.21
N LEU A 226 -46.62 0.38 18.06
CA LEU A 226 -47.25 1.15 19.12
C LEU A 226 -46.45 1.16 20.43
N GLN A 227 -45.47 0.27 20.59
CA GLN A 227 -44.69 0.10 21.83
C GLN A 227 -45.58 -0.07 23.09
N ASN A 228 -46.80 -0.60 22.91
CA ASN A 228 -47.81 -0.72 23.95
C ASN A 228 -48.26 -2.19 24.07
N ASN A 229 -48.43 -2.66 25.31
CA ASN A 229 -48.90 -4.01 25.63
C ASN A 229 -50.44 -4.19 25.55
N SER A 230 -51.17 -3.23 24.97
CA SER A 230 -52.62 -3.35 24.83
C SER A 230 -52.96 -4.24 23.62
N GLU A 231 -53.34 -5.49 23.88
CA GLU A 231 -53.61 -6.53 22.85
C GLU A 231 -54.76 -6.20 21.88
N LYS A 232 -55.58 -5.19 22.16
CA LYS A 232 -56.76 -4.85 21.36
C LYS A 232 -56.62 -3.55 20.57
N SER A 233 -55.54 -3.40 19.79
CA SER A 233 -55.42 -2.29 18.84
C SER A 233 -55.81 -2.72 17.43
N LEU A 234 -56.52 -1.85 16.70
CA LEU A 234 -57.01 -2.06 15.34
C LEU A 234 -56.36 -1.02 14.42
N LEU A 235 -55.79 -1.44 13.29
CA LEU A 235 -55.33 -0.52 12.24
C LEU A 235 -56.21 -0.68 11.00
N LEU A 236 -56.74 0.43 10.48
CA LEU A 236 -57.68 0.42 9.36
C LEU A 236 -57.58 1.67 8.49
N ILE A 237 -58.14 1.60 7.28
CA ILE A 237 -58.32 2.75 6.38
C ILE A 237 -59.82 3.05 6.36
N LEU A 238 -60.20 4.31 6.64
CA LEU A 238 -61.59 4.76 6.52
C LEU A 238 -61.83 5.43 5.16
N PRO A 239 -63.04 5.30 4.59
CA PRO A 239 -63.46 6.11 3.46
C PRO A 239 -63.25 7.61 3.72
N MET A 240 -62.71 8.32 2.72
CA MET A 240 -62.31 9.73 2.87
C MET A 240 -63.48 10.64 3.30
N ALA A 241 -64.69 10.35 2.83
CA ALA A 241 -65.90 11.08 3.22
C ALA A 241 -66.20 10.98 4.72
N ILE A 242 -66.00 9.79 5.31
CA ILE A 242 -66.22 9.55 6.75
C ILE A 242 -65.12 10.24 7.55
N LEU A 243 -63.86 10.09 7.14
CA LEU A 243 -62.73 10.69 7.84
C LEU A 243 -62.80 12.22 7.83
N ASN A 244 -63.21 12.83 6.72
CA ASN A 244 -63.38 14.29 6.64
C ASN A 244 -64.51 14.77 7.54
N ALA A 245 -65.64 14.07 7.60
CA ALA A 245 -66.72 14.43 8.51
C ALA A 245 -66.32 14.32 9.99
N ILE A 246 -65.50 13.33 10.37
CA ILE A 246 -64.92 13.24 11.71
C ILE A 246 -63.94 14.40 11.94
N LYS A 247 -63.07 14.74 10.98
CA LYS A 247 -62.15 15.89 11.07
C LYS A 247 -62.88 17.22 11.29
N GLU A 248 -64.00 17.43 10.60
CA GLU A 248 -64.75 18.69 10.68
C GLU A 248 -65.47 18.89 12.02
N ARG A 249 -65.88 17.81 12.69
CA ARG A 249 -66.73 17.89 13.90
C ARG A 249 -66.02 17.45 15.18
N GLU A 250 -65.19 16.42 15.09
CA GLU A 250 -64.56 15.72 16.22
C GLU A 250 -63.03 15.70 16.06
N ALA A 251 -62.45 16.81 15.61
CA ALA A 251 -61.01 16.93 15.30
C ALA A 251 -60.09 16.47 16.45
N ASN A 252 -60.50 16.72 17.70
CA ASN A 252 -59.73 16.31 18.87
C ASN A 252 -59.69 14.79 19.06
N ALA A 253 -60.77 14.06 18.70
CA ALA A 253 -60.86 12.62 18.90
C ALA A 253 -59.91 11.83 18.00
N ILE A 254 -59.60 12.36 16.81
CA ILE A 254 -58.72 11.70 15.83
C ILE A 254 -57.28 12.20 15.83
N LYS A 255 -56.97 13.32 16.51
CA LYS A 255 -55.67 14.00 16.43
C LYS A 255 -54.48 13.08 16.71
N GLU A 256 -54.62 12.17 17.65
CA GLU A 256 -53.57 11.22 18.04
C GLU A 256 -53.68 9.85 17.36
N ARG A 257 -54.80 9.58 16.68
CA ARG A 257 -55.15 8.25 16.15
C ARG A 257 -54.97 8.10 14.64
N VAL A 258 -54.88 9.22 13.92
CA VAL A 258 -54.71 9.22 12.47
C VAL A 258 -53.23 9.36 12.11
N TRP A 259 -52.72 8.39 11.37
CA TRP A 259 -51.38 8.44 10.80
C TRP A 259 -51.46 9.02 9.40
N ASN A 260 -50.78 10.14 9.17
CA ASN A 260 -50.56 10.68 7.84
C ASN A 260 -49.45 9.89 7.11
N GLU A 261 -49.14 10.24 5.86
CA GLU A 261 -48.10 9.56 5.07
C GLU A 261 -46.75 9.52 5.79
N GLU A 262 -46.29 10.66 6.33
CA GLU A 262 -45.00 10.78 7.02
C GLU A 262 -44.92 9.86 8.26
N MET A 263 -45.94 9.91 9.12
CA MET A 263 -46.02 9.08 10.32
C MET A 263 -46.13 7.60 9.97
N SER A 264 -46.89 7.26 8.93
CA SER A 264 -47.06 5.87 8.48
C SER A 264 -45.73 5.27 8.01
N VAL A 265 -44.95 6.03 7.23
CA VAL A 265 -43.61 5.62 6.82
C VAL A 265 -42.68 5.55 8.02
N GLN A 266 -42.71 6.52 8.93
CA GLN A 266 -41.90 6.48 10.15
C GLN A 266 -42.20 5.22 10.99
N LYS A 267 -43.47 4.85 11.14
CA LYS A 267 -43.89 3.63 11.81
C LYS A 267 -43.40 2.37 11.10
N LEU A 268 -43.53 2.30 9.77
CA LEU A 268 -42.98 1.19 8.98
C LEU A 268 -41.47 1.04 9.20
N LEU A 269 -40.73 2.16 9.20
CA LEU A 269 -39.28 2.18 9.37
C LEU A 269 -38.81 1.62 10.73
N THR A 270 -39.68 1.62 11.75
CA THR A 270 -39.37 1.01 13.07
C THR A 270 -39.46 -0.52 13.09
N VAL A 271 -40.14 -1.13 12.11
CA VAL A 271 -40.43 -2.58 12.07
C VAL A 271 -39.93 -3.28 10.80
N VAL A 272 -39.04 -2.62 10.05
CA VAL A 272 -38.43 -3.11 8.80
C VAL A 272 -37.89 -4.54 8.93
N GLN A 273 -37.29 -4.88 10.07
CA GLN A 273 -36.68 -6.19 10.30
C GLN A 273 -37.71 -7.32 10.50
N GLN A 274 -38.93 -6.98 10.93
CA GLN A 274 -40.01 -7.92 11.17
C GLN A 274 -40.92 -8.10 9.95
N CYS A 275 -40.85 -7.20 8.97
CA CYS A 275 -41.67 -7.23 7.77
C CYS A 275 -41.29 -8.37 6.80
N ASN A 276 -42.25 -8.78 5.97
CA ASN A 276 -41.93 -9.63 4.83
C ASN A 276 -41.06 -8.86 3.83
N GLN A 277 -39.84 -9.35 3.57
CA GLN A 277 -38.86 -8.63 2.76
C GLN A 277 -39.38 -8.30 1.34
N ASN A 278 -40.03 -9.24 0.66
CA ASN A 278 -40.53 -9.03 -0.70
C ASN A 278 -41.66 -7.99 -0.75
N VAL A 279 -42.48 -7.91 0.30
CA VAL A 279 -43.54 -6.91 0.41
C VAL A 279 -42.95 -5.56 0.74
N LEU A 280 -42.03 -5.52 1.71
CA LEU A 280 -41.33 -4.32 2.11
C LEU A 280 -40.55 -3.70 0.94
N ASP A 281 -39.85 -4.49 0.13
CA ASP A 281 -39.12 -3.96 -1.03
C ASP A 281 -40.07 -3.26 -2.01
N LYS A 282 -41.27 -3.82 -2.28
CA LYS A 282 -42.27 -3.19 -3.14
C LYS A 282 -42.75 -1.84 -2.59
N ILE A 283 -43.00 -1.78 -1.28
CA ILE A 283 -43.39 -0.53 -0.60
C ILE A 283 -42.24 0.47 -0.68
N MET A 284 -41.01 0.04 -0.33
CA MET A 284 -39.83 0.90 -0.32
C MET A 284 -39.47 1.42 -1.71
N ILE A 285 -39.55 0.60 -2.75
CA ILE A 285 -39.33 1.02 -4.13
C ILE A 285 -40.33 2.12 -4.50
N TYR A 286 -41.63 1.92 -4.27
CA TYR A 286 -42.64 2.96 -4.49
C TYR A 286 -42.33 4.25 -3.72
N LEU A 287 -42.00 4.14 -2.43
CA LEU A 287 -41.66 5.30 -1.62
C LEU A 287 -40.45 6.05 -2.18
N ILE A 288 -39.40 5.32 -2.59
CA ILE A 288 -38.17 5.90 -3.14
C ILE A 288 -38.43 6.58 -4.49
N THR A 289 -39.20 5.95 -5.38
CA THR A 289 -39.44 6.47 -6.73
C THR A 289 -40.44 7.62 -6.76
N GLU A 290 -41.55 7.50 -6.02
CA GLU A 290 -42.68 8.42 -6.12
C GLU A 290 -42.74 9.48 -5.02
N LYS A 291 -42.23 9.19 -3.81
CA LYS A 291 -42.48 10.02 -2.62
C LYS A 291 -41.23 10.58 -1.94
N ALA A 292 -40.06 9.97 -2.12
CA ALA A 292 -38.85 10.30 -1.35
C ALA A 292 -38.12 11.54 -1.86
N VAL A 293 -38.22 11.84 -3.14
CA VAL A 293 -37.51 12.98 -3.75
C VAL A 293 -38.51 13.78 -4.57
N ASP A 294 -38.54 15.09 -4.36
CA ASP A 294 -39.40 15.98 -5.11
C ASP A 294 -39.00 15.99 -6.61
N GLN A 295 -39.97 15.76 -7.49
CA GLN A 295 -39.71 15.56 -8.91
C GLN A 295 -39.19 16.83 -9.60
N MET A 296 -39.47 18.03 -9.09
CA MET A 296 -39.05 19.30 -9.68
C MET A 296 -37.70 19.77 -9.14
N THR A 297 -37.50 19.66 -7.83
CA THR A 297 -36.34 20.25 -7.14
C THR A 297 -35.21 19.25 -6.90
N THR A 298 -35.47 17.94 -7.01
CA THR A 298 -34.52 16.85 -6.71
C THR A 298 -34.03 16.82 -5.25
N ILE A 299 -34.73 17.53 -4.36
CA ILE A 299 -34.44 17.57 -2.92
C ILE A 299 -35.23 16.44 -2.23
N PRO A 300 -34.65 15.76 -1.23
CA PRO A 300 -35.40 14.82 -0.40
C PRO A 300 -36.63 15.48 0.22
N THR A 301 -37.78 14.84 0.08
CA THR A 301 -38.98 15.21 0.83
C THR A 301 -38.80 14.82 2.29
N LYS A 302 -39.76 15.14 3.16
CA LYS A 302 -39.74 14.64 4.54
C LYS A 302 -39.71 13.10 4.63
N ILE A 303 -40.41 12.41 3.72
CA ILE A 303 -40.32 10.94 3.60
C ILE A 303 -38.91 10.53 3.16
N GLY A 304 -38.32 11.25 2.21
CA GLY A 304 -36.93 11.05 1.81
C GLY A 304 -35.94 11.20 2.97
N ASP A 305 -36.12 12.22 3.82
CA ASP A 305 -35.30 12.45 4.99
C ASP A 305 -35.40 11.32 6.03
N LEU A 306 -36.60 10.73 6.18
CA LEU A 306 -36.79 9.55 7.02
C LEU A 306 -36.02 8.35 6.46
N ILE A 307 -36.16 8.06 5.17
CA ILE A 307 -35.47 6.94 4.50
C ILE A 307 -33.94 7.13 4.55
N LYS A 308 -33.47 8.35 4.27
CA LYS A 308 -32.05 8.74 4.30
C LYS A 308 -31.36 8.46 5.63
N LYS A 309 -32.09 8.60 6.75
CA LYS A 309 -31.56 8.42 8.11
C LYS A 309 -31.81 7.03 8.69
N SER A 310 -32.59 6.18 8.02
CA SER A 310 -33.07 4.91 8.57
C SER A 310 -32.39 3.70 7.93
N VAL A 311 -32.16 2.66 8.73
CA VAL A 311 -31.60 1.37 8.30
C VAL A 311 -32.70 0.57 7.61
N CYS A 312 -32.96 0.85 6.34
CA CYS A 312 -34.17 0.38 5.64
C CYS A 312 -33.96 -0.14 4.23
N ILE A 313 -32.76 0.03 3.64
CA ILE A 313 -32.45 -0.49 2.31
C ILE A 313 -31.73 -1.81 2.46
N ARG A 314 -32.25 -2.87 1.84
CA ARG A 314 -31.64 -4.20 1.89
C ARG A 314 -30.39 -4.24 1.01
N SER A 315 -29.28 -4.71 1.57
CA SER A 315 -28.05 -5.00 0.84
C SER A 315 -28.14 -6.32 0.09
N SER A 316 -27.20 -6.59 -0.83
CA SER A 316 -27.16 -7.88 -1.55
C SER A 316 -26.91 -9.06 -0.60
N SER A 317 -26.24 -8.84 0.53
CA SER A 317 -26.12 -9.83 1.62
C SER A 317 -27.43 -10.12 2.39
N GLY A 318 -28.47 -9.31 2.18
CA GLY A 318 -29.75 -9.42 2.90
C GLY A 318 -29.85 -8.56 4.17
N LEU A 319 -28.76 -7.95 4.63
CA LEU A 319 -28.79 -7.02 5.77
C LEU A 319 -29.36 -5.66 5.38
N PHE A 320 -30.15 -5.05 6.26
CA PHE A 320 -30.62 -3.68 6.09
C PHE A 320 -29.52 -2.66 6.43
N LYS A 321 -29.44 -1.62 5.61
CA LYS A 321 -28.42 -0.58 5.66
C LYS A 321 -29.05 0.80 5.44
N ILE A 322 -28.36 1.84 5.89
CA ILE A 322 -28.69 3.22 5.52
C ILE A 322 -28.24 3.47 4.07
N PRO A 323 -28.97 4.29 3.28
CA PRO A 323 -28.59 4.58 1.89
C PRO A 323 -27.12 5.04 1.74
N SER A 324 -26.64 5.87 2.67
CA SER A 324 -25.27 6.42 2.67
C SER A 324 -24.16 5.44 3.04
N SER A 325 -24.49 4.19 3.34
CA SER A 325 -23.52 3.10 3.54
C SER A 325 -23.44 2.13 2.35
N LEU A 326 -24.30 2.33 1.36
CA LEU A 326 -24.39 1.51 0.15
C LEU A 326 -23.73 2.23 -1.03
N ILE A 327 -23.15 1.46 -1.93
CA ILE A 327 -22.43 1.93 -3.11
C ILE A 327 -23.33 1.76 -4.33
N ASP A 328 -23.35 2.79 -5.17
CA ASP A 328 -24.02 2.76 -6.45
C ASP A 328 -23.39 1.69 -7.36
N PRO A 329 -24.14 0.64 -7.77
CA PRO A 329 -23.61 -0.45 -8.60
C PRO A 329 -23.13 0.01 -9.98
N SER A 330 -23.60 1.16 -10.46
CA SER A 330 -23.20 1.75 -11.75
C SER A 330 -21.98 2.68 -11.63
N ALA A 331 -21.54 3.00 -10.41
CA ALA A 331 -20.38 3.86 -10.19
C ALA A 331 -19.05 3.12 -10.44
N SER A 332 -18.01 3.86 -10.80
CA SER A 332 -16.65 3.30 -10.93
C SER A 332 -16.16 2.64 -9.63
N LEU A 333 -16.62 3.12 -8.47
CA LEU A 333 -16.32 2.55 -7.15
C LEU A 333 -16.82 1.12 -6.99
N ALA A 334 -17.89 0.73 -7.69
CA ALA A 334 -18.45 -0.61 -7.61
C ALA A 334 -17.45 -1.69 -8.08
N LYS A 335 -16.49 -1.33 -8.93
CA LYS A 335 -15.38 -2.20 -9.37
C LYS A 335 -14.44 -2.63 -8.24
N LEU A 336 -14.48 -1.95 -7.08
CA LEU A 336 -13.78 -2.41 -5.87
C LEU A 336 -14.40 -3.69 -5.30
N TYR A 337 -15.58 -4.10 -5.78
CA TYR A 337 -16.32 -5.27 -5.35
C TYR A 337 -16.53 -6.21 -6.53
N ASP A 338 -16.63 -7.50 -6.23
CA ASP A 338 -17.13 -8.46 -7.21
C ASP A 338 -18.66 -8.43 -7.16
N LEU A 339 -19.29 -7.91 -8.21
CA LEU A 339 -20.75 -7.77 -8.29
C LEU A 339 -21.47 -9.13 -8.37
N SER A 340 -20.75 -10.22 -8.64
CA SER A 340 -21.31 -11.57 -8.58
C SER A 340 -21.43 -12.11 -7.15
N GLN A 341 -20.71 -11.50 -6.20
CA GLN A 341 -20.71 -11.91 -4.80
C GLN A 341 -21.66 -11.05 -3.96
N LEU A 342 -22.27 -11.68 -2.96
CA LEU A 342 -23.11 -10.98 -1.99
C LEU A 342 -22.24 -10.14 -1.06
N HIS A 343 -22.59 -8.86 -0.87
CA HIS A 343 -21.81 -7.93 -0.07
C HIS A 343 -22.70 -6.91 0.66
N GLU A 344 -22.32 -6.56 1.88
CA GLU A 344 -23.09 -5.64 2.72
C GLU A 344 -23.14 -4.19 2.21
N SER A 345 -22.10 -3.79 1.47
CA SER A 345 -21.94 -2.45 0.90
C SER A 345 -22.66 -2.24 -0.44
N LEU A 346 -23.27 -3.29 -1.02
CA LEU A 346 -23.99 -3.20 -2.29
C LEU A 346 -25.49 -3.34 -2.03
N PRO A 347 -26.36 -2.57 -2.71
CA PRO A 347 -27.80 -2.75 -2.60
C PRO A 347 -28.24 -4.12 -3.16
N HIS A 348 -29.36 -4.64 -2.65
CA HIS A 348 -30.00 -5.83 -3.21
C HIS A 348 -30.45 -5.55 -4.66
N SER A 349 -30.44 -6.57 -5.52
CA SER A 349 -30.70 -6.46 -6.97
C SER A 349 -31.99 -5.72 -7.32
N VAL A 350 -33.03 -5.85 -6.49
CA VAL A 350 -34.33 -5.15 -6.63
C VAL A 350 -34.22 -3.63 -6.56
N TYR A 351 -33.18 -3.08 -5.92
CA TYR A 351 -32.92 -1.64 -5.82
C TYR A 351 -31.92 -1.15 -6.88
N CYS A 352 -31.40 -2.04 -7.73
CA CYS A 352 -30.41 -1.71 -8.76
C CYS A 352 -31.05 -1.20 -10.06
N GLU A 353 -32.38 -1.11 -10.14
CA GLU A 353 -33.07 -0.52 -11.28
C GLU A 353 -32.67 0.97 -11.45
N PRO A 354 -32.37 1.45 -12.67
CA PRO A 354 -31.83 2.80 -12.88
C PRO A 354 -32.65 3.91 -12.24
N ALA A 355 -33.98 3.84 -12.32
CA ALA A 355 -34.88 4.83 -11.73
C ALA A 355 -34.78 4.88 -10.19
N VAL A 356 -34.61 3.72 -9.54
CA VAL A 356 -34.46 3.61 -8.08
C VAL A 356 -33.09 4.12 -7.65
N VAL A 357 -32.04 3.69 -8.36
CA VAL A 357 -30.65 4.12 -8.09
C VAL A 357 -30.51 5.63 -8.21
N GLU A 358 -31.13 6.24 -9.21
CA GLU A 358 -31.12 7.69 -9.39
C GLU A 358 -31.66 8.41 -8.14
N LYS A 359 -32.82 7.99 -7.64
CA LYS A 359 -33.42 8.58 -6.43
C LYS A 359 -32.60 8.28 -5.17
N LEU A 360 -32.07 7.07 -5.04
CA LEU A 360 -31.18 6.69 -3.93
C LEU A 360 -29.91 7.55 -3.86
N ARG A 361 -29.37 8.03 -4.99
CA ARG A 361 -28.24 8.99 -4.99
C ARG A 361 -28.57 10.28 -4.26
N HIS A 362 -29.78 10.82 -4.43
CA HIS A 362 -30.24 12.01 -3.69
C HIS A 362 -30.43 11.72 -2.19
N LEU A 363 -30.68 10.46 -1.84
CA LEU A 363 -30.78 9.98 -0.46
C LEU A 363 -29.43 9.59 0.17
N GLY A 364 -28.33 9.66 -0.57
CA GLY A 364 -26.97 9.48 -0.04
C GLY A 364 -26.20 8.27 -0.57
N LEU A 365 -26.75 7.49 -1.50
CA LEU A 365 -26.04 6.36 -2.14
C LEU A 365 -24.66 6.80 -2.65
N ILE A 366 -23.62 6.06 -2.27
CA ILE A 366 -22.22 6.43 -2.52
C ILE A 366 -21.91 6.26 -4.01
N LYS A 367 -21.67 7.39 -4.71
CA LYS A 367 -21.28 7.41 -6.12
C LYS A 367 -19.81 7.80 -6.36
N GLN A 368 -19.30 8.78 -5.62
CA GLN A 368 -18.00 9.39 -5.90
C GLN A 368 -16.99 9.24 -4.74
N PHE A 369 -17.42 9.49 -3.50
CA PHE A 369 -16.50 9.54 -2.36
C PHE A 369 -16.69 8.35 -1.44
N LEU A 370 -15.70 7.47 -1.40
CA LEU A 370 -15.69 6.33 -0.50
C LEU A 370 -15.13 6.74 0.87
N PRO A 371 -15.79 6.41 2.00
CA PRO A 371 -15.25 6.66 3.34
C PRO A 371 -13.92 5.94 3.60
N MET A 372 -13.04 6.50 4.45
CA MET A 372 -11.74 5.91 4.75
C MET A 372 -11.84 4.47 5.29
N SER A 373 -12.86 4.16 6.10
CA SER A 373 -13.09 2.81 6.61
C SER A 373 -13.28 1.77 5.51
N TYR A 374 -13.99 2.12 4.43
CA TYR A 374 -14.24 1.25 3.29
C TYR A 374 -12.98 1.11 2.43
N ILE A 375 -12.19 2.19 2.27
CA ILE A 375 -10.89 2.13 1.59
C ILE A 375 -9.95 1.17 2.33
N VAL A 376 -9.84 1.29 3.66
CA VAL A 376 -9.02 0.40 4.50
C VAL A 376 -9.49 -1.04 4.40
N GLU A 377 -10.80 -1.28 4.51
CA GLU A 377 -11.38 -2.61 4.39
C GLU A 377 -11.06 -3.25 3.03
N ARG A 378 -11.21 -2.50 1.93
CA ARG A 378 -10.93 -2.99 0.59
C ARG A 378 -9.44 -3.14 0.31
N ALA A 379 -8.58 -2.30 0.86
CA ALA A 379 -7.12 -2.43 0.75
C ALA A 379 -6.64 -3.78 1.33
N LYS A 380 -7.22 -4.24 2.44
CA LYS A 380 -6.88 -5.54 3.05
C LYS A 380 -7.17 -6.74 2.14
N THR A 381 -8.08 -6.60 1.19
CA THR A 381 -8.43 -7.69 0.27
C THR A 381 -7.45 -7.83 -0.89
N VAL A 382 -6.57 -6.86 -1.13
CA VAL A 382 -5.68 -6.86 -2.31
C VAL A 382 -4.67 -8.00 -2.27
N GLU A 383 -4.09 -8.31 -1.11
CA GLU A 383 -3.13 -9.41 -0.95
C GLU A 383 -3.79 -10.80 -1.06
N SER A 384 -5.12 -10.89 -0.83
CA SER A 384 -5.85 -12.17 -0.87
C SER A 384 -6.12 -12.73 -2.27
N PHE A 385 -5.83 -11.98 -3.33
CA PHE A 385 -6.04 -12.45 -4.70
C PHE A 385 -5.01 -13.52 -5.09
N ASN A 386 -5.50 -14.52 -5.84
CA ASN A 386 -4.65 -15.58 -6.38
C ASN A 386 -3.84 -15.12 -7.61
N GLU A 387 -3.00 -16.01 -8.13
CA GLU A 387 -2.09 -15.66 -9.21
C GLU A 387 -2.77 -15.22 -10.51
N ASN A 388 -3.89 -15.86 -10.85
CA ASN A 388 -4.67 -15.62 -12.07
C ASN A 388 -5.46 -14.31 -12.02
N GLU A 389 -5.60 -13.72 -10.83
CA GLU A 389 -6.36 -12.49 -10.60
C GLU A 389 -5.48 -11.28 -10.28
N TYR A 390 -4.18 -11.39 -10.57
CA TYR A 390 -3.21 -10.32 -10.33
C TYR A 390 -3.61 -8.98 -10.96
N GLU A 391 -4.09 -9.00 -12.20
CA GLU A 391 -4.54 -7.78 -12.91
C GLU A 391 -5.77 -7.14 -12.24
N LYS A 392 -6.69 -7.94 -11.70
CA LYS A 392 -7.83 -7.42 -10.94
C LYS A 392 -7.37 -6.76 -9.64
N ALA A 393 -6.41 -7.38 -8.95
CA ALA A 393 -5.82 -6.84 -7.72
C ALA A 393 -5.08 -5.52 -7.98
N LYS A 394 -4.35 -5.41 -9.10
CA LYS A 394 -3.75 -4.16 -9.59
C LYS A 394 -4.80 -3.08 -9.88
N GLU A 395 -5.84 -3.40 -10.64
CA GLU A 395 -6.93 -2.44 -10.94
C GLU A 395 -7.58 -1.95 -9.64
N ARG A 396 -7.82 -2.84 -8.67
CA ARG A 396 -8.35 -2.48 -7.35
C ARG A 396 -7.41 -1.52 -6.61
N SER A 397 -6.11 -1.81 -6.57
CA SER A 397 -5.14 -0.92 -5.94
C SER A 397 -5.14 0.49 -6.58
N LYS A 398 -5.16 0.57 -7.91
CA LYS A 398 -5.25 1.83 -8.65
C LYS A 398 -6.51 2.63 -8.28
N LEU A 399 -7.66 1.97 -8.24
CA LEU A 399 -8.92 2.60 -7.84
C LEU A 399 -8.90 3.08 -6.39
N LEU A 400 -8.30 2.32 -5.46
CA LEU A 400 -8.13 2.73 -4.06
C LEU A 400 -7.27 3.99 -3.93
N LEU A 401 -6.16 4.08 -4.66
CA LEU A 401 -5.30 5.28 -4.68
C LEU A 401 -6.04 6.50 -5.26
N GLN A 402 -6.88 6.31 -6.28
CA GLN A 402 -7.74 7.38 -6.82
C GLN A 402 -8.82 7.82 -5.82
N CYS A 403 -9.44 6.87 -5.10
CA CYS A 403 -10.40 7.18 -4.04
C CYS A 403 -9.74 7.98 -2.90
N LEU A 404 -8.53 7.59 -2.50
CA LEU A 404 -7.72 8.32 -1.52
C LEU A 404 -7.42 9.74 -1.98
N ALA A 405 -7.00 9.92 -3.24
CA ALA A 405 -6.73 11.24 -3.81
C ALA A 405 -7.95 12.16 -3.74
N GLN A 406 -9.15 11.63 -4.01
CA GLN A 406 -10.40 12.38 -3.91
C GLN A 406 -10.79 12.67 -2.45
N LEU A 407 -10.64 11.69 -1.55
CA LEU A 407 -11.01 11.84 -0.14
C LEU A 407 -10.12 12.88 0.57
N LEU A 408 -8.82 12.91 0.26
CA LEU A 408 -7.86 13.87 0.83
C LEU A 408 -8.10 15.34 0.43
N GLN A 409 -8.97 15.60 -0.56
CA GLN A 409 -9.41 16.95 -0.91
C GLN A 409 -10.44 17.49 0.10
N LYS A 410 -11.09 16.63 0.89
CA LYS A 410 -12.10 17.02 1.87
C LYS A 410 -11.49 17.37 3.24
N PRO A 411 -12.13 18.26 4.03
CA PRO A 411 -11.76 18.48 5.42
C PRO A 411 -11.89 17.17 6.21
N LYS A 412 -10.92 16.87 7.08
CA LYS A 412 -10.79 15.61 7.82
C LYS A 412 -10.62 14.33 6.97
N GLY A 413 -10.44 14.44 5.65
CA GLY A 413 -10.27 13.27 4.78
C GLY A 413 -9.01 12.43 5.05
N SER A 414 -8.05 12.95 5.82
CA SER A 414 -6.84 12.23 6.23
C SER A 414 -7.00 11.40 7.51
N GLU A 415 -8.13 11.50 8.22
CA GLU A 415 -8.36 10.76 9.45
C GLU A 415 -8.46 9.24 9.15
N GLY A 416 -7.62 8.42 9.77
CA GLY A 416 -7.58 6.97 9.54
C GLY A 416 -6.61 6.50 8.46
N ILE A 417 -5.87 7.41 7.79
CA ILE A 417 -4.91 7.05 6.73
C ILE A 417 -3.73 6.22 7.26
N GLU A 418 -3.38 6.39 8.52
CA GLU A 418 -2.32 5.64 9.20
C GLU A 418 -2.57 4.13 9.18
N LYS A 419 -3.85 3.70 9.12
CA LYS A 419 -4.22 2.29 9.03
C LYS A 419 -3.84 1.64 7.71
N LEU A 420 -3.57 2.44 6.67
CA LEU A 420 -3.13 1.94 5.36
C LEU A 420 -1.62 1.69 5.29
N LEU A 421 -0.83 2.24 6.23
CA LEU A 421 0.63 2.14 6.20
C LEU A 421 1.12 0.69 6.35
N ASP A 422 0.40 -0.14 7.10
CA ASP A 422 0.74 -1.55 7.35
C ASP A 422 0.08 -2.52 6.36
N ILE A 423 -0.75 -2.03 5.45
CA ILE A 423 -1.50 -2.88 4.51
C ILE A 423 -0.73 -3.02 3.21
N LYS A 424 -0.51 -4.26 2.78
CA LYS A 424 0.11 -4.59 1.50
C LYS A 424 -0.89 -4.47 0.35
N PHE A 425 -1.13 -3.25 -0.11
CA PHE A 425 -2.03 -2.98 -1.24
C PHE A 425 -1.34 -2.25 -2.39
N ILE A 426 -0.08 -1.81 -2.25
CA ILE A 426 0.66 -1.14 -3.32
C ILE A 426 1.37 -2.21 -4.18
N PRO A 427 1.20 -2.23 -5.51
CA PRO A 427 1.82 -3.25 -6.36
C PRO A 427 3.34 -3.12 -6.37
N ALA A 428 4.02 -4.20 -6.01
CA ALA A 428 5.47 -4.28 -5.97
C ALA A 428 6.00 -4.70 -7.35
N LYS A 429 7.02 -3.98 -7.84
CA LYS A 429 7.69 -4.29 -9.09
C LYS A 429 8.42 -5.63 -8.99
N GLN A 430 8.11 -6.50 -9.94
CA GLN A 430 8.76 -7.79 -10.09
C GLN A 430 10.14 -7.63 -10.73
N LYS A 431 11.05 -8.58 -10.46
CA LYS A 431 12.43 -8.53 -10.97
C LYS A 431 12.43 -8.41 -12.50
N PRO A 432 12.98 -7.32 -13.08
CA PRO A 432 13.06 -7.19 -14.53
C PRO A 432 13.98 -8.26 -15.14
N LEU A 433 13.63 -8.76 -16.33
CA LEU A 433 14.42 -9.78 -17.07
C LEU A 433 15.87 -9.33 -17.34
N LEU A 434 16.07 -8.03 -17.54
CA LEU A 434 17.37 -7.42 -17.79
C LEU A 434 18.16 -7.15 -16.50
N TYR A 435 17.56 -7.24 -15.32
CA TYR A 435 18.22 -6.98 -14.04
C TYR A 435 19.09 -8.18 -13.62
N LYS A 436 20.41 -8.01 -13.61
CA LYS A 436 21.38 -9.12 -13.50
C LYS A 436 21.93 -9.39 -12.09
N MET A 437 21.49 -8.62 -11.11
CA MET A 437 21.96 -8.71 -9.72
C MET A 437 20.83 -9.20 -8.80
N GLN A 438 21.14 -9.38 -7.51
CA GLN A 438 20.13 -9.61 -6.47
C GLN A 438 19.01 -8.57 -6.55
N TRP A 439 17.76 -9.04 -6.45
CA TRP A 439 16.58 -8.19 -6.41
C TRP A 439 15.91 -8.37 -5.06
N TYR A 440 15.74 -7.28 -4.31
CA TYR A 440 15.21 -7.34 -2.95
C TYR A 440 13.78 -7.93 -2.91
N GLY A 441 13.00 -7.67 -3.96
CA GLY A 441 11.58 -8.06 -4.03
C GLY A 441 11.30 -9.53 -4.38
N THR A 442 12.30 -10.36 -4.72
CA THR A 442 12.06 -11.71 -5.29
C THR A 442 11.20 -12.60 -4.39
N ASP A 443 11.34 -12.51 -3.06
CA ASP A 443 10.61 -13.34 -2.09
C ASP A 443 9.67 -12.52 -1.18
N LYS A 444 9.37 -11.28 -1.55
CA LYS A 444 8.63 -10.33 -0.69
C LYS A 444 7.15 -10.20 -1.05
N GLY A 445 6.68 -10.98 -2.02
CA GLY A 445 5.30 -10.95 -2.51
C GLY A 445 5.08 -9.90 -3.60
N ARG A 446 3.83 -9.79 -4.05
CA ARG A 446 3.44 -8.96 -5.20
C ARG A 446 2.92 -7.58 -4.82
N PHE A 447 2.61 -7.39 -3.55
CA PHE A 447 2.13 -6.14 -2.99
C PHE A 447 2.94 -5.82 -1.74
N CYS A 448 3.22 -4.54 -1.54
CA CYS A 448 4.02 -4.03 -0.44
C CYS A 448 3.22 -3.02 0.39
N ALA A 449 3.59 -2.89 1.65
CA ALA A 449 2.99 -1.93 2.55
C ALA A 449 3.79 -0.61 2.50
N PRO A 450 3.14 0.56 2.58
CA PRO A 450 3.85 1.84 2.62
C PRO A 450 4.92 1.94 3.72
N ILE A 451 4.71 1.28 4.86
CA ILE A 451 5.65 1.27 6.00
C ILE A 451 6.97 0.58 5.68
N ASP A 452 7.02 -0.27 4.65
CA ASP A 452 8.22 -1.02 4.25
C ASP A 452 9.30 -0.13 3.58
N LYS A 453 9.15 1.20 3.59
CA LYS A 453 10.03 2.18 2.93
C LYS A 453 10.24 1.84 1.45
N ILE A 454 9.14 1.83 0.73
CA ILE A 454 9.12 1.50 -0.69
C ILE A 454 9.44 2.70 -1.58
N TYR A 455 10.04 2.46 -2.74
CA TYR A 455 10.46 3.52 -3.66
C TYR A 455 9.91 3.33 -5.07
N ASN A 456 9.93 4.41 -5.84
CA ASN A 456 9.53 4.41 -7.23
C ASN A 456 10.41 3.47 -8.06
N ASP A 457 9.82 2.72 -9.00
CA ASP A 457 10.56 1.81 -9.88
C ASP A 457 11.63 2.46 -10.76
N THR A 458 11.56 3.77 -10.99
CA THR A 458 12.62 4.55 -11.65
C THR A 458 13.94 4.53 -10.89
N TYR A 459 13.92 4.16 -9.60
CA TYR A 459 15.11 4.02 -8.76
C TYR A 459 15.68 2.60 -8.70
N GLU A 460 15.36 1.74 -9.68
CA GLU A 460 15.83 0.35 -9.73
C GLU A 460 17.34 0.19 -9.67
N TYR A 461 18.10 1.10 -10.28
CA TYR A 461 19.56 1.11 -10.21
C TYR A 461 20.08 1.65 -8.87
N LEU A 462 19.33 2.53 -8.20
CA LEU A 462 19.80 3.12 -6.94
C LEU A 462 19.58 2.21 -5.73
N CYS A 463 18.52 1.41 -5.73
CA CYS A 463 18.14 0.62 -4.55
C CYS A 463 17.40 -0.70 -4.81
N GLY A 464 17.33 -1.19 -6.05
CA GLY A 464 16.58 -2.43 -6.36
C GLY A 464 17.09 -3.71 -5.68
N GLY A 465 18.35 -3.72 -5.23
CA GLY A 465 18.93 -4.80 -4.43
C GLY A 465 18.69 -4.66 -2.92
N VAL A 466 18.22 -3.49 -2.45
CA VAL A 466 18.12 -3.14 -1.02
C VAL A 466 16.67 -2.93 -0.56
N HIS A 467 15.83 -2.34 -1.41
CA HIS A 467 14.47 -1.93 -1.05
C HIS A 467 13.42 -2.43 -2.04
N LEU A 468 12.17 -2.48 -1.57
CA LEU A 468 11.03 -2.77 -2.45
C LEU A 468 10.74 -1.57 -3.34
N LEU A 469 10.47 -1.86 -4.61
CA LEU A 469 10.03 -0.86 -5.56
C LEU A 469 8.56 -1.07 -5.89
N TYR A 470 7.82 0.01 -6.06
CA TYR A 470 6.44 -0.02 -6.56
C TYR A 470 6.39 0.38 -8.04
N GLU A 471 5.42 -0.16 -8.75
CA GLU A 471 5.20 0.13 -10.17
C GLU A 471 4.66 1.56 -10.37
N ASN A 472 5.38 2.41 -11.11
CA ASN A 472 5.07 3.84 -11.25
C ASN A 472 3.82 4.10 -12.10
N GLU A 473 3.50 3.24 -13.08
CA GLU A 473 2.32 3.39 -13.95
C GLU A 473 0.98 3.45 -13.18
N LEU A 474 0.97 2.94 -11.94
CA LEU A 474 -0.20 2.92 -11.07
C LEU A 474 -0.39 4.22 -10.30
N ILE A 475 0.70 4.93 -10.01
CA ILE A 475 0.71 6.27 -9.41
C ILE A 475 0.85 7.27 -10.56
N SER A 476 -0.18 7.33 -11.40
CA SER A 476 -0.32 8.33 -12.47
C SER A 476 -0.33 9.75 -11.92
N ASP A 477 -0.15 10.77 -12.78
CA ASP A 477 -0.33 12.20 -12.46
C ASP A 477 -1.67 12.55 -11.76
N LYS A 478 -2.68 11.67 -11.85
CA LYS A 478 -3.99 11.83 -11.20
C LYS A 478 -3.97 11.54 -9.69
N VAL A 479 -2.98 10.80 -9.19
CA VAL A 479 -2.79 10.59 -7.74
C VAL A 479 -2.08 11.83 -7.21
N CYS A 480 -2.76 12.63 -6.40
CA CYS A 480 -2.19 13.90 -5.96
C CYS A 480 -0.99 13.69 -5.03
N ASP A 481 -0.04 14.62 -5.06
CA ASP A 481 1.18 14.60 -4.24
C ASP A 481 0.93 14.37 -2.75
N LYS A 482 -0.22 14.85 -2.27
CA LYS A 482 -0.68 14.69 -0.89
C LYS A 482 -0.90 13.22 -0.50
N VAL A 483 -1.35 12.36 -1.42
CA VAL A 483 -1.46 10.90 -1.18
C VAL A 483 -0.07 10.33 -0.97
N CYS A 484 0.87 10.62 -1.87
CA CYS A 484 2.22 10.09 -1.80
C CYS A 484 2.97 10.59 -0.56
N GLU A 485 2.76 11.84 -0.15
CA GLU A 485 3.29 12.40 1.10
C GLU A 485 2.73 11.65 2.33
N LYS A 486 1.41 11.46 2.40
CA LYS A 486 0.76 10.78 3.54
C LYS A 486 1.08 9.28 3.63
N LEU A 487 1.27 8.63 2.48
CA LEU A 487 1.73 7.24 2.39
C LEU A 487 3.27 7.12 2.38
N GLN A 488 4.01 8.22 2.56
CA GLN A 488 5.49 8.23 2.64
C GLN A 488 6.22 7.69 1.38
N LEU A 489 5.55 7.70 0.22
CA LEU A 489 6.06 7.19 -1.06
C LEU A 489 7.07 8.12 -1.75
N LYS A 490 7.18 9.37 -1.30
CA LYS A 490 8.13 10.38 -1.82
C LYS A 490 9.35 10.60 -0.92
N SER A 491 9.63 9.67 0.00
CA SER A 491 10.81 9.81 0.85
C SER A 491 12.10 9.69 0.01
N PRO A 492 13.13 10.52 0.26
CA PRO A 492 14.39 10.39 -0.42
C PRO A 492 15.09 9.10 0.04
N ILE A 493 15.68 8.36 -0.91
CA ILE A 493 16.46 7.16 -0.60
C ILE A 493 17.61 7.53 0.37
N PRO A 494 17.76 6.89 1.54
CA PRO A 494 18.86 7.16 2.45
C PRO A 494 20.22 6.85 1.80
N VAL A 495 21.26 7.65 2.11
CA VAL A 495 22.59 7.44 1.50
C VAL A 495 23.17 6.07 1.87
N GLU A 496 22.83 5.59 3.07
CA GLU A 496 23.18 4.27 3.58
C GLU A 496 22.67 3.16 2.65
N SER A 497 21.50 3.36 2.03
CA SER A 497 20.92 2.39 1.08
C SER A 497 21.63 2.41 -0.28
N LEU A 498 22.07 3.59 -0.73
CA LEU A 498 22.87 3.72 -1.96
C LEU A 498 24.22 3.03 -1.81
N ILE A 499 24.84 3.15 -0.64
CA ILE A 499 26.12 2.50 -0.32
C ILE A 499 25.93 0.99 -0.17
N GLU A 500 24.82 0.55 0.44
CA GLU A 500 24.51 -0.88 0.52
C GLU A 500 24.28 -1.48 -0.87
N GLN A 501 23.58 -0.76 -1.77
CA GLN A 501 23.44 -1.18 -3.17
C GLN A 501 24.82 -1.35 -3.83
N MET A 502 25.75 -0.43 -3.60
CA MET A 502 27.13 -0.52 -4.11
C MET A 502 27.89 -1.73 -3.53
N ARG A 503 27.72 -2.00 -2.24
CA ARG A 503 28.31 -3.16 -1.56
C ARG A 503 27.78 -4.49 -2.11
N ILE A 504 26.48 -4.56 -2.43
CA ILE A 504 25.89 -5.73 -3.08
C ILE A 504 26.52 -5.95 -4.45
N LEU A 505 26.68 -4.89 -5.25
CA LEU A 505 27.32 -4.98 -6.58
C LEU A 505 28.76 -5.49 -6.49
N GLU A 506 29.57 -4.95 -5.58
CA GLU A 506 30.95 -5.38 -5.41
C GLU A 506 31.02 -6.84 -4.95
N ASN A 507 30.24 -7.23 -3.94
CA ASN A 507 30.22 -8.60 -3.44
C ASN A 507 29.75 -9.61 -4.50
N GLU A 508 28.71 -9.31 -5.26
CA GLU A 508 28.20 -10.19 -6.32
C GLU A 508 29.14 -10.23 -7.53
N TRP A 509 29.89 -9.16 -7.79
CA TRP A 509 30.91 -9.14 -8.83
C TRP A 509 32.13 -9.97 -8.44
N SER A 510 32.65 -9.78 -7.23
CA SER A 510 33.85 -10.45 -6.70
C SER A 510 33.69 -11.98 -6.57
N LYS A 511 32.46 -12.50 -6.45
CA LYS A 511 32.18 -13.94 -6.37
C LYS A 511 32.18 -14.67 -7.72
N ARG A 512 32.26 -13.95 -8.84
CA ARG A 512 32.14 -14.56 -10.18
C ARG A 512 33.48 -15.10 -10.64
N GLU A 513 33.48 -16.36 -11.11
CA GLU A 513 34.65 -16.91 -11.80
C GLU A 513 34.83 -16.21 -13.15
N ILE A 514 35.93 -15.46 -13.27
CA ILE A 514 36.24 -14.67 -14.48
C ILE A 514 36.79 -15.62 -15.55
N SER A 515 35.92 -16.07 -16.45
CA SER A 515 36.32 -16.56 -17.77
C SER A 515 36.15 -15.41 -18.78
N PRO A 516 37.24 -14.81 -19.30
CA PRO A 516 37.22 -13.58 -20.13
C PRO A 516 36.43 -13.66 -21.45
N SER A 517 35.87 -14.83 -21.79
CA SER A 517 35.32 -15.12 -23.12
C SER A 517 33.81 -15.38 -23.13
N SER A 518 33.12 -15.29 -21.99
CA SER A 518 31.67 -15.57 -21.92
C SER A 518 30.86 -14.33 -22.31
N SER A 519 29.93 -14.44 -23.27
CA SER A 519 29.03 -13.32 -23.65
C SER A 519 28.22 -12.77 -22.46
N ASN A 520 27.96 -13.61 -21.45
CA ASN A 520 27.27 -13.23 -20.22
C ASN A 520 28.07 -12.26 -19.34
N ILE A 521 29.41 -12.38 -19.24
CA ILE A 521 30.18 -11.48 -18.36
C ILE A 521 30.20 -10.05 -18.90
N VAL A 522 30.21 -9.88 -20.22
CA VAL A 522 30.18 -8.57 -20.89
C VAL A 522 28.86 -7.85 -20.61
N VAL A 523 27.72 -8.56 -20.75
CA VAL A 523 26.39 -7.99 -20.50
C VAL A 523 26.23 -7.58 -19.03
N ILE A 524 26.72 -8.39 -18.10
CA ILE A 524 26.64 -8.12 -16.66
C ILE A 524 27.59 -6.97 -16.30
N GLY A 525 28.76 -6.89 -16.92
CA GLY A 525 29.70 -5.77 -16.78
C GLY A 525 29.09 -4.46 -17.22
N GLN A 526 28.41 -4.45 -18.37
CA GLN A 526 27.68 -3.27 -18.84
C GLN A 526 26.58 -2.86 -17.86
N PHE A 527 25.74 -3.81 -17.42
CA PHE A 527 24.71 -3.54 -16.42
C PHE A 527 25.31 -2.94 -15.12
N THR A 528 26.42 -3.52 -14.63
CA THR A 528 27.10 -3.04 -13.41
C THR A 528 27.61 -1.63 -13.61
N SER A 529 28.20 -1.33 -14.78
CA SER A 529 28.62 0.02 -15.16
C SER A 529 27.47 1.01 -15.12
N ASP A 530 26.33 0.68 -15.74
CA ASP A 530 25.16 1.55 -15.79
C ASP A 530 24.62 1.87 -14.38
N VAL A 531 24.56 0.85 -13.52
CA VAL A 531 24.12 1.01 -12.12
C VAL A 531 25.10 1.88 -11.33
N VAL A 532 26.41 1.60 -11.41
CA VAL A 532 27.45 2.35 -10.70
C VAL A 532 27.49 3.81 -11.15
N ASN A 533 27.35 4.07 -12.45
CA ASN A 533 27.25 5.43 -13.00
C ASN A 533 26.06 6.20 -12.41
N CYS A 534 24.91 5.54 -12.28
CA CYS A 534 23.73 6.13 -11.65
C CYS A 534 23.97 6.46 -10.18
N LEU A 535 24.66 5.57 -9.45
CA LEU A 535 25.06 5.79 -8.05
C LEU A 535 26.05 6.96 -7.92
N TYR A 536 27.09 7.04 -8.76
CA TYR A 536 28.07 8.13 -8.74
C TYR A 536 27.43 9.49 -9.00
N LYS A 537 26.56 9.57 -10.01
CA LYS A 537 25.82 10.79 -10.30
C LYS A 537 25.00 11.25 -9.08
N THR A 538 24.29 10.32 -8.44
CA THR A 538 23.48 10.62 -7.26
C THR A 538 24.33 11.02 -6.05
N LEU A 539 25.46 10.33 -5.83
CA LEU A 539 26.40 10.64 -4.75
C LEU A 539 27.06 12.01 -4.94
N GLN A 540 27.46 12.37 -6.15
CA GLN A 540 28.01 13.69 -6.48
C GLN A 540 27.05 14.83 -6.11
N GLU A 541 25.75 14.64 -6.32
CA GLU A 541 24.75 15.63 -5.93
C GLU A 541 24.55 15.69 -4.41
N ARG A 542 24.47 14.55 -3.73
CA ARG A 542 24.17 14.47 -2.30
C ARG A 542 25.36 14.79 -1.39
N THR A 543 26.58 14.52 -1.82
CA THR A 543 27.82 14.82 -1.07
C THR A 543 28.26 16.29 -1.18
N LYS A 544 27.40 17.15 -1.74
CA LYS A 544 27.49 18.61 -1.55
C LYS A 544 27.22 18.99 -0.09
N ASP A 545 26.46 18.18 0.64
CA ASP A 545 26.29 18.27 2.08
C ASP A 545 27.44 17.52 2.79
N ASP A 546 28.20 18.24 3.61
CA ASP A 546 29.36 17.71 4.32
C ASP A 546 28.98 16.64 5.36
N ASN A 547 27.78 16.69 5.94
CA ASN A 547 27.31 15.64 6.86
C ASN A 547 27.09 14.31 6.13
N VAL A 548 26.53 14.38 4.91
CA VAL A 548 26.34 13.22 4.05
C VAL A 548 27.70 12.68 3.59
N LEU A 549 28.63 13.56 3.22
CA LEU A 549 29.99 13.18 2.85
C LEU A 549 30.71 12.41 3.96
N GLN A 550 30.62 12.86 5.22
CA GLN A 550 31.21 12.14 6.35
C GLN A 550 30.62 10.74 6.52
N LYS A 551 29.29 10.60 6.39
CA LYS A 551 28.61 9.30 6.41
C LYS A 551 29.07 8.39 5.27
N VAL A 552 29.15 8.93 4.05
CA VAL A 552 29.64 8.18 2.88
C VAL A 552 31.06 7.68 3.13
N ARG A 553 31.95 8.55 3.62
CA ARG A 553 33.34 8.19 3.94
C ARG A 553 33.45 7.06 4.97
N ALA A 554 32.54 7.02 5.95
CA ALA A 554 32.52 5.98 6.97
C ALA A 554 31.95 4.62 6.47
N LEU A 555 31.06 4.64 5.48
CA LEU A 555 30.29 3.46 5.07
C LEU A 555 30.69 2.86 3.72
N ILE A 556 31.39 3.62 2.86
CA ILE A 556 31.72 3.20 1.50
C ILE A 556 32.57 1.91 1.51
N PRO A 557 32.30 0.92 0.64
CA PRO A 557 33.09 -0.31 0.62
C PRO A 557 34.55 -0.02 0.24
N PRO A 558 35.51 -0.86 0.68
CA PRO A 558 36.94 -0.63 0.45
C PRO A 558 37.32 -0.64 -1.03
N LYS A 559 36.61 -1.45 -1.82
CA LYS A 559 36.64 -1.46 -3.28
C LYS A 559 35.29 -0.96 -3.78
N TRP A 560 35.29 0.14 -4.49
CA TRP A 560 34.04 0.76 -4.93
C TRP A 560 34.17 1.49 -6.26
N LEU A 561 35.40 1.73 -6.73
CA LEU A 561 35.68 2.32 -8.03
C LEU A 561 35.58 1.25 -9.12
N PHE A 562 34.46 1.24 -9.85
CA PHE A 562 34.27 0.34 -11.00
C PHE A 562 34.91 0.91 -12.28
N ILE A 563 35.98 0.29 -12.75
CA ILE A 563 36.75 0.68 -13.95
C ILE A 563 37.02 -0.57 -14.78
N ASP A 564 36.74 -0.52 -16.08
CA ASP A 564 37.03 -1.60 -17.04
C ASP A 564 36.66 -3.02 -16.54
N GLY A 565 35.46 -3.14 -15.96
CA GLY A 565 34.94 -4.43 -15.49
C GLY A 565 35.49 -4.91 -14.14
N HIS A 566 36.16 -4.06 -13.36
CA HIS A 566 36.76 -4.44 -12.08
C HIS A 566 36.52 -3.35 -11.01
N PHE A 567 36.37 -3.77 -9.75
CA PHE A 567 36.27 -2.87 -8.60
C PHE A 567 37.65 -2.66 -7.96
N TYR A 568 38.06 -1.41 -7.83
CA TYR A 568 39.34 -0.99 -7.26
C TYR A 568 39.17 -0.22 -5.94
N SER A 569 40.22 -0.22 -5.12
CA SER A 569 40.32 0.68 -3.99
C SER A 569 40.71 2.08 -4.45
N VAL A 570 40.36 3.09 -3.65
CA VAL A 570 40.78 4.48 -3.89
C VAL A 570 42.31 4.61 -3.92
N ASN A 571 43.02 3.77 -3.17
CA ASN A 571 44.48 3.76 -3.14
C ASN A 571 45.11 3.19 -4.42
N ASP A 572 44.38 2.40 -5.21
CA ASP A 572 44.88 1.74 -6.42
C ASP A 572 44.57 2.57 -7.69
N VAL A 573 43.95 3.75 -7.53
CA VAL A 573 43.50 4.59 -8.64
C VAL A 573 44.02 6.03 -8.49
N ALA A 574 44.50 6.62 -9.57
CA ALA A 574 44.85 8.05 -9.63
C ALA A 574 44.23 8.73 -10.86
N LYS A 575 44.04 10.05 -10.80
CA LYS A 575 43.47 10.81 -11.95
C LYS A 575 44.37 10.82 -13.17
N TYR A 576 45.68 10.92 -12.95
CA TYR A 576 46.66 11.03 -14.01
C TYR A 576 47.80 10.02 -13.76
N VAL A 577 48.09 9.26 -14.80
CA VAL A 577 49.12 8.22 -14.83
C VAL A 577 49.81 8.34 -16.18
N GLN A 578 51.14 8.35 -16.21
CA GLN A 578 51.95 8.45 -17.41
C GLN A 578 52.16 7.08 -18.08
N TYR A 579 52.31 6.04 -17.28
CA TYR A 579 52.58 4.66 -17.68
C TYR A 579 51.55 3.72 -17.00
N PRO A 580 50.36 3.52 -17.58
CA PRO A 580 49.31 2.71 -16.96
C PRO A 580 49.65 1.20 -16.90
N CYS A 581 49.33 0.55 -15.77
CA CYS A 581 49.50 -0.89 -15.53
C CYS A 581 48.24 -1.48 -14.82
N PRO A 582 47.27 -2.02 -15.57
CA PRO A 582 45.99 -2.48 -15.01
C PRO A 582 46.10 -3.55 -13.92
N SER A 583 47.18 -4.34 -13.88
CA SER A 583 47.38 -5.38 -12.87
C SER A 583 47.92 -4.86 -11.53
N SER A 584 48.23 -3.56 -11.39
CA SER A 584 48.75 -3.01 -10.12
C SER A 584 48.25 -1.61 -9.79
N TYR A 585 47.99 -0.74 -10.77
CA TYR A 585 47.42 0.60 -10.54
C TYR A 585 46.71 1.12 -11.77
N VAL A 586 45.62 1.86 -11.58
CA VAL A 586 44.73 2.24 -12.66
C VAL A 586 44.58 3.76 -12.76
N GLN A 587 44.53 4.26 -14.00
CA GLN A 587 44.15 5.64 -14.25
C GLN A 587 42.62 5.76 -14.24
N LEU A 588 42.11 6.76 -13.54
CA LEU A 588 40.69 7.10 -13.57
C LEU A 588 40.26 7.45 -15.01
N PRO A 589 39.23 6.79 -15.57
CA PRO A 589 38.68 7.12 -16.89
C PRO A 589 38.28 8.60 -17.00
N LYS A 590 38.42 9.18 -18.21
CA LYS A 590 38.13 10.60 -18.44
C LYS A 590 36.70 11.01 -18.06
N MET A 591 35.73 10.12 -18.28
CA MET A 591 34.32 10.33 -17.92
C MET A 591 34.10 10.54 -16.42
N TYR A 592 35.04 10.13 -15.58
CA TYR A 592 34.96 10.22 -14.14
C TYR A 592 35.66 11.45 -13.55
N LEU A 593 36.42 12.20 -14.38
CA LEU A 593 37.13 13.39 -13.92
C LEU A 593 36.19 14.54 -13.50
N GLU A 594 34.94 14.54 -13.95
CA GLU A 594 33.92 15.53 -13.55
C GLU A 594 33.40 15.33 -12.11
N TYR A 595 33.56 14.13 -11.55
CA TYR A 595 33.08 13.81 -10.21
C TYR A 595 34.04 14.31 -9.12
N THR A 596 33.84 15.57 -8.71
CA THR A 596 34.59 16.22 -7.62
C THR A 596 34.52 15.49 -6.27
N PHE A 597 33.48 14.69 -6.02
CA PHE A 597 33.36 13.97 -4.74
C PHE A 597 34.43 12.88 -4.56
N PHE A 598 35.03 12.40 -5.65
CA PHE A 598 36.14 11.45 -5.60
C PHE A 598 37.34 12.03 -4.85
N ASP A 599 37.69 13.31 -5.09
CA ASP A 599 38.77 13.99 -4.37
C ASP A 599 38.48 14.06 -2.86
N LYS A 600 37.22 14.36 -2.52
CA LYS A 600 36.77 14.46 -1.12
C LYS A 600 36.79 13.12 -0.38
N LEU A 601 36.68 12.01 -1.12
CA LEU A 601 36.76 10.64 -0.59
C LEU A 601 38.19 10.07 -0.60
N GLY A 602 39.19 10.87 -0.97
CA GLY A 602 40.60 10.50 -0.87
C GLY A 602 41.25 10.05 -2.17
N LEU A 603 40.61 10.24 -3.34
CA LEU A 603 41.23 9.94 -4.63
C LEU A 603 42.38 10.91 -4.90
N ASN A 604 43.57 10.37 -5.13
CA ASN A 604 44.75 11.17 -5.40
C ASN A 604 44.81 11.64 -6.86
N LYS A 605 45.35 12.85 -7.10
CA LYS A 605 45.62 13.35 -8.46
C LYS A 605 46.69 12.51 -9.17
N TYR A 606 47.73 12.15 -8.42
CA TYR A 606 48.87 11.34 -8.85
C TYR A 606 49.20 10.36 -7.72
N PHE A 607 49.77 9.21 -8.05
CA PHE A 607 50.32 8.30 -7.03
C PHE A 607 51.52 8.94 -6.32
N THR A 608 51.74 8.55 -5.06
CA THR A 608 52.90 8.99 -4.29
C THR A 608 54.12 8.11 -4.61
N HIS A 609 55.34 8.61 -4.36
CA HIS A 609 56.54 7.76 -4.47
C HIS A 609 56.47 6.56 -3.50
N GLU A 610 55.91 6.75 -2.31
CA GLU A 610 55.71 5.68 -1.31
C GLU A 610 54.81 4.57 -1.83
N TYR A 611 53.78 4.89 -2.61
CA TYR A 611 52.88 3.89 -3.22
C TYR A 611 53.68 2.94 -4.12
N PHE A 612 54.49 3.47 -5.03
CA PHE A 612 55.28 2.66 -5.96
C PHE A 612 56.35 1.83 -5.24
N ILE A 613 57.04 2.41 -4.24
CA ILE A 613 58.02 1.68 -3.43
C ILE A 613 57.33 0.51 -2.70
N THR A 614 56.18 0.75 -2.08
CA THR A 614 55.42 -0.27 -1.37
C THR A 614 54.90 -1.35 -2.31
N SER A 615 54.43 -0.96 -3.50
CA SER A 615 53.90 -1.89 -4.52
C SER A 615 55.00 -2.82 -5.06
N LEU A 616 56.19 -2.29 -5.32
CA LEU A 616 57.37 -3.08 -5.71
C LEU A 616 57.82 -4.03 -4.59
N LYS A 617 57.71 -3.63 -3.32
CA LYS A 617 57.97 -4.50 -2.16
C LYS A 617 56.96 -5.64 -2.05
N ILE A 618 55.67 -5.35 -2.18
CA ILE A 618 54.61 -6.38 -2.19
C ILE A 618 54.84 -7.37 -3.33
N LEU A 619 55.25 -6.87 -4.51
CA LEU A 619 55.55 -7.72 -5.66
C LEU A 619 56.80 -8.60 -5.42
N LYS A 620 57.83 -8.05 -4.77
CA LYS A 620 59.02 -8.80 -4.32
C LYS A 620 58.66 -9.92 -3.35
N GLU A 621 57.81 -9.63 -2.36
CA GLU A 621 57.35 -10.61 -1.36
C GLU A 621 56.50 -11.72 -1.99
N LYS A 622 55.60 -11.37 -2.93
CA LYS A 622 54.76 -12.32 -3.66
C LYS A 622 55.58 -13.38 -4.41
N TYR A 623 56.68 -12.98 -5.05
CA TYR A 623 57.53 -13.88 -5.84
C TYR A 623 58.72 -14.46 -5.07
N ASN A 624 59.07 -13.90 -3.91
CA ASN A 624 60.11 -14.41 -2.98
C ASN A 624 61.40 -14.91 -3.68
N ASP A 625 62.04 -14.01 -4.45
CA ASP A 625 63.27 -14.27 -5.24
C ASP A 625 63.10 -15.21 -6.44
N GLN A 626 61.87 -15.54 -6.85
CA GLN A 626 61.58 -16.23 -8.11
C GLN A 626 61.39 -15.23 -9.28
N PRO A 627 61.59 -15.68 -10.53
CA PRO A 627 61.30 -14.88 -11.71
C PRO A 627 59.83 -14.44 -11.76
N LEU A 628 59.61 -13.15 -12.04
CA LEU A 628 58.29 -12.57 -12.28
C LEU A 628 57.70 -13.11 -13.58
N SER A 629 56.36 -13.12 -13.67
CA SER A 629 55.70 -13.37 -14.95
C SER A 629 55.96 -12.21 -15.93
N PRO A 630 55.90 -12.43 -17.25
CA PRO A 630 56.12 -11.36 -18.23
C PRO A 630 55.23 -10.12 -18.01
N THR A 631 54.00 -10.30 -17.52
CA THR A 631 53.08 -9.21 -17.18
C THR A 631 53.52 -8.44 -15.95
N ASP A 632 54.00 -9.14 -14.92
CA ASP A 632 54.39 -8.52 -13.66
C ASP A 632 55.77 -7.83 -13.81
N VAL A 633 56.64 -8.31 -14.71
CA VAL A 633 57.87 -7.60 -15.12
C VAL A 633 57.57 -6.27 -15.80
N ASP A 634 56.69 -6.27 -16.82
CA ASP A 634 56.27 -5.04 -17.52
C ASP A 634 55.68 -4.02 -16.53
N CYS A 635 54.88 -4.50 -15.57
CA CYS A 635 54.35 -3.66 -14.52
C CYS A 635 55.40 -3.14 -13.54
N ALA A 636 56.37 -3.95 -13.13
CA ALA A 636 57.50 -3.48 -12.30
C ALA A 636 58.32 -2.39 -13.02
N ILE A 637 58.55 -2.54 -14.33
CA ILE A 637 59.23 -1.53 -15.16
C ILE A 637 58.40 -0.24 -15.19
N LYS A 638 57.10 -0.32 -15.49
CA LYS A 638 56.21 0.86 -15.52
C LYS A 638 56.12 1.57 -14.17
N MET A 639 56.03 0.83 -13.05
CA MET A 639 56.11 1.40 -11.70
C MET A 639 57.43 2.16 -11.47
N THR A 640 58.54 1.63 -11.99
CA THR A 640 59.86 2.27 -11.89
C THR A 640 59.91 3.58 -12.68
N LEU A 641 59.35 3.59 -13.90
CA LEU A 641 59.25 4.79 -14.73
C LEU A 641 58.37 5.87 -14.09
N GLU A 642 57.26 5.47 -13.48
CA GLU A 642 56.37 6.38 -12.73
C GLU A 642 57.02 6.94 -11.47
N LEU A 643 57.67 6.07 -10.67
CA LEU A 643 58.41 6.50 -9.48
C LEU A 643 59.40 7.60 -9.85
N TYR A 644 60.13 7.42 -10.96
CA TYR A 644 61.04 8.44 -11.47
C TYR A 644 60.33 9.73 -11.90
N ALA A 645 59.20 9.64 -12.61
CA ALA A 645 58.44 10.81 -13.03
C ALA A 645 58.01 11.67 -11.81
N VAL A 646 57.51 11.02 -10.75
CA VAL A 646 57.11 11.68 -9.50
C VAL A 646 58.29 12.33 -8.79
N LEU A 647 59.44 11.64 -8.71
CA LEU A 647 60.66 12.18 -8.08
C LEU A 647 61.23 13.38 -8.84
N LYS A 648 61.22 13.31 -10.18
CA LYS A 648 61.71 14.39 -11.06
C LYS A 648 60.89 15.66 -10.90
N GLU A 649 59.56 15.54 -10.79
CA GLU A 649 58.66 16.69 -10.67
C GLU A 649 58.83 17.43 -9.33
N LYS A 650 59.07 16.68 -8.23
CA LYS A 650 59.22 17.26 -6.89
C LYS A 650 60.58 17.90 -6.61
N LYS A 651 61.58 17.73 -7.49
CA LYS A 651 62.99 18.11 -7.25
C LYS A 651 63.55 17.60 -5.92
N GLU A 652 63.00 16.50 -5.40
CA GLU A 652 63.46 15.87 -4.18
C GLU A 652 64.75 15.10 -4.49
N SER A 653 65.82 15.37 -3.73
CA SER A 653 67.01 14.52 -3.76
C SER A 653 66.66 13.22 -3.04
N PHE A 654 66.64 12.10 -3.77
CA PHE A 654 66.34 10.80 -3.19
C PHE A 654 67.37 10.45 -2.11
N ALA A 655 66.91 10.17 -0.88
CA ALA A 655 67.79 9.73 0.19
C ALA A 655 68.19 8.28 -0.06
N LYS A 656 69.50 7.97 -0.05
CA LYS A 656 70.07 6.61 -0.26
C LYS A 656 69.60 5.54 0.74
N THR A 657 68.67 5.83 1.63
CA THR A 657 68.27 5.00 2.79
C THR A 657 66.95 4.25 2.61
N GLN A 658 66.33 4.25 1.41
CA GLN A 658 65.10 3.51 1.15
C GLN A 658 65.36 2.27 0.29
N ASP A 659 65.01 1.08 0.79
CA ASP A 659 65.09 -0.18 0.04
C ASP A 659 64.11 -0.18 -1.15
N ILE A 660 64.63 -0.05 -2.36
CA ILE A 660 63.88 -0.20 -3.61
C ILE A 660 64.27 -1.52 -4.27
N TYR A 661 63.28 -2.20 -4.84
CA TYR A 661 63.49 -3.43 -5.60
C TYR A 661 63.17 -3.18 -7.07
N LEU A 662 64.12 -3.47 -7.95
CA LEU A 662 63.98 -3.34 -9.41
C LEU A 662 64.23 -4.69 -10.10
N PRO A 663 63.60 -4.96 -11.24
CA PRO A 663 63.80 -6.23 -11.96
C PRO A 663 65.19 -6.30 -12.56
N ASP A 664 65.85 -7.46 -12.42
CA ASP A 664 67.07 -7.80 -13.13
C ASP A 664 66.79 -8.41 -14.52
N THR A 665 67.85 -8.74 -15.26
CA THR A 665 67.78 -9.39 -16.57
C THR A 665 67.18 -10.81 -16.54
N ASN A 666 67.11 -11.45 -15.37
CA ASN A 666 66.47 -12.75 -15.15
C ASN A 666 65.03 -12.62 -14.62
N TYR A 667 64.44 -11.42 -14.69
CA TYR A 667 63.10 -11.11 -14.22
C TYR A 667 62.91 -11.25 -12.72
N ILE A 668 63.96 -11.16 -11.91
CA ILE A 668 63.88 -11.23 -10.44
C ILE A 668 63.97 -9.80 -9.89
N LEU A 669 63.08 -9.45 -8.96
CA LEU A 669 63.18 -8.18 -8.22
C LEU A 669 64.35 -8.23 -7.23
N ARG A 670 65.35 -7.36 -7.40
CA ARG A 670 66.55 -7.26 -6.55
C ARG A 670 66.67 -5.86 -5.94
N SER A 671 67.30 -5.79 -4.76
CA SER A 671 67.61 -4.50 -4.12
C SER A 671 68.54 -3.68 -5.02
N THR A 672 68.33 -2.36 -5.10
CA THR A 672 69.16 -1.43 -5.88
C THR A 672 70.65 -1.49 -5.50
N GLU A 673 70.98 -1.87 -4.27
CA GLU A 673 72.37 -2.07 -3.81
C GLU A 673 73.07 -3.27 -4.50
N HIS A 674 72.29 -4.27 -4.91
CA HIS A 674 72.78 -5.49 -5.54
C HIS A 674 72.69 -5.45 -7.07
N LEU A 675 72.17 -4.34 -7.63
CA LEU A 675 72.00 -4.16 -9.06
C LEU A 675 73.06 -3.22 -9.64
N CYS A 676 73.51 -3.53 -10.86
CA CYS A 676 74.34 -2.64 -11.66
C CYS A 676 73.73 -2.41 -13.04
N PHE A 677 73.96 -1.24 -13.62
CA PHE A 677 73.68 -1.01 -15.04
C PHE A 677 75.01 -0.85 -15.81
N ASN A 678 75.05 -1.39 -17.03
CA ASN A 678 76.20 -1.28 -17.94
C ASN A 678 75.96 -0.15 -18.94
N ILE A 679 77.00 0.66 -19.20
CA ILE A 679 77.02 1.63 -20.29
C ILE A 679 77.87 0.98 -21.41
N ASP A 680 77.24 0.11 -22.19
CA ASP A 680 77.70 -0.38 -23.50
C ASP A 680 79.14 -0.94 -23.62
N ASP A 681 79.64 -1.65 -22.61
CA ASP A 681 80.93 -2.34 -22.74
C ASP A 681 80.81 -3.82 -22.33
N GLU A 682 80.64 -4.71 -23.32
CA GLU A 682 80.63 -6.18 -23.12
C GLU A 682 82.00 -6.68 -22.59
N SER A 683 83.07 -5.89 -22.73
CA SER A 683 84.43 -6.27 -22.34
C SER A 683 84.69 -6.26 -20.83
N VAL A 684 83.86 -5.57 -20.04
CA VAL A 684 84.04 -5.40 -18.58
C VAL A 684 83.44 -6.58 -17.79
N GLN A 685 82.51 -7.33 -18.38
CA GLN A 685 81.77 -8.39 -17.71
C GLN A 685 82.58 -9.69 -17.62
N ASP A 686 83.51 -9.92 -18.55
CA ASP A 686 84.42 -11.07 -18.59
C ASP A 686 85.57 -11.00 -17.55
N MET A 687 85.72 -9.87 -16.84
CA MET A 687 86.84 -9.62 -15.91
C MET A 687 86.62 -10.12 -14.47
N PHE A 688 85.46 -10.71 -14.12
CA PHE A 688 85.12 -11.06 -12.73
C PHE A 688 84.50 -12.46 -12.57
N GLU A 689 84.83 -13.17 -11.47
CA GLU A 689 84.28 -14.49 -11.09
C GLU A 689 82.96 -14.43 -10.28
N SER A 690 82.50 -13.25 -9.86
CA SER A 690 81.28 -13.08 -9.04
C SER A 690 80.01 -12.87 -9.90
N ASP A 691 78.87 -13.43 -9.50
CA ASP A 691 77.56 -13.25 -10.15
C ASP A 691 77.12 -11.76 -10.18
N ILE A 692 77.52 -11.01 -11.20
CA ILE A 692 77.11 -9.60 -11.40
C ILE A 692 75.65 -9.58 -11.87
N THR A 693 74.76 -9.05 -11.03
CA THR A 693 73.33 -8.92 -11.35
C THR A 693 73.05 -7.60 -12.06
N THR A 694 72.60 -7.67 -13.31
CA THR A 694 72.35 -6.50 -14.16
C THR A 694 70.89 -6.08 -14.15
N LEU A 695 70.64 -4.77 -14.11
CA LEU A 695 69.30 -4.18 -14.20
C LEU A 695 68.62 -4.54 -15.52
N HIS A 696 67.30 -4.72 -15.50
CA HIS A 696 66.53 -4.98 -16.71
C HIS A 696 66.71 -3.87 -17.77
N LYS A 697 66.98 -4.29 -19.01
CA LYS A 697 67.33 -3.42 -20.15
C LYS A 697 66.33 -2.32 -20.50
N ASP A 698 65.05 -2.55 -20.20
CA ASP A 698 63.97 -1.59 -20.51
C ASP A 698 63.86 -0.46 -19.46
N ILE A 699 64.68 -0.49 -18.41
CA ILE A 699 64.80 0.62 -17.45
C ILE A 699 65.94 1.55 -17.90
N PRO A 700 65.65 2.79 -18.31
CA PRO A 700 66.65 3.73 -18.77
C PRO A 700 67.77 4.02 -17.75
N VAL A 701 69.00 4.13 -18.24
CA VAL A 701 70.21 4.39 -17.42
C VAL A 701 70.12 5.66 -16.57
N ASN A 702 69.53 6.72 -17.12
CA ASN A 702 69.31 7.97 -16.39
C ASN A 702 68.37 7.81 -15.18
N ILE A 703 67.42 6.88 -15.26
CA ILE A 703 66.51 6.53 -14.15
C ILE A 703 67.23 5.67 -13.13
N ALA A 704 67.98 4.67 -13.59
CA ALA A 704 68.77 3.77 -12.74
C ALA A 704 69.72 4.54 -11.80
N ASN A 705 70.46 5.51 -12.34
CA ASN A 705 71.39 6.33 -11.56
C ASN A 705 70.69 7.17 -10.47
N ILE A 706 69.51 7.72 -10.78
CA ILE A 706 68.74 8.56 -9.84
C ILE A 706 68.11 7.72 -8.71
N LEU A 707 67.72 6.48 -9.00
CA LEU A 707 67.18 5.53 -8.02
C LEU A 707 68.27 4.79 -7.22
N GLY A 708 69.53 5.18 -7.38
CA GLY A 708 70.65 4.65 -6.59
C GLY A 708 71.22 3.31 -7.06
N VAL A 709 70.87 2.85 -8.27
CA VAL A 709 71.56 1.72 -8.91
C VAL A 709 72.96 2.17 -9.29
N ARG A 710 73.99 1.39 -8.91
CA ARG A 710 75.39 1.76 -9.18
C ARG A 710 75.76 1.51 -10.64
N LEU A 711 76.63 2.36 -11.17
CA LEU A 711 77.29 2.08 -12.44
C LEU A 711 78.21 0.86 -12.26
N LEU A 712 78.20 -0.08 -13.21
CA LEU A 712 79.07 -1.26 -13.17
C LEU A 712 80.54 -0.87 -12.93
N GLN A 713 81.03 0.16 -13.65
CA GLN A 713 82.38 0.70 -13.48
C GLN A 713 82.68 1.23 -12.07
N GLN A 714 81.70 1.81 -11.37
CA GLN A 714 81.91 2.29 -9.99
C GLN A 714 82.04 1.14 -9.00
N LYS A 715 81.22 0.09 -9.14
CA LYS A 715 81.37 -1.14 -8.33
C LYS A 715 82.70 -1.84 -8.63
N VAL A 716 83.09 -1.88 -9.90
CA VAL A 716 84.40 -2.37 -10.35
C VAL A 716 85.55 -1.56 -9.72
N ILE A 717 85.47 -0.22 -9.70
CA ILE A 717 86.50 0.62 -9.07
C ILE A 717 86.54 0.44 -7.54
N GLU A 718 85.39 0.28 -6.88
CA GLU A 718 85.32 0.00 -5.43
C GLU A 718 85.89 -1.39 -5.07
N ASP A 719 85.58 -2.44 -5.84
CA ASP A 719 86.19 -3.77 -5.66
C ASP A 719 87.70 -3.76 -5.99
N LEU A 720 88.13 -2.89 -6.91
CA LEU A 720 89.53 -2.58 -7.20
C LEU A 720 90.17 -1.59 -6.20
N SER A 721 89.42 -1.05 -5.23
CA SER A 721 89.93 -0.12 -4.21
C SER A 721 90.77 -0.81 -3.12
N ILE A 722 90.97 -2.13 -3.23
CA ILE A 722 92.17 -2.79 -2.70
C ILE A 722 93.35 -2.36 -3.58
N GLY A 723 93.85 -1.15 -3.28
CA GLY A 723 95.07 -0.50 -3.78
C GLY A 723 95.66 -0.99 -5.09
N ILE A 724 95.30 -0.35 -6.20
CA ILE A 724 96.15 -0.35 -7.40
C ILE A 724 97.30 0.66 -7.14
N PRO A 725 98.58 0.25 -7.04
CA PRO A 725 99.67 1.19 -6.78
C PRO A 725 99.95 2.04 -8.03
N PHE A 726 99.69 3.35 -7.93
CA PHE A 726 100.03 4.33 -8.96
C PHE A 726 101.40 4.96 -8.67
N GLY A 727 102.33 4.79 -9.61
CA GLY A 727 103.69 5.31 -9.55
C GLY A 727 104.49 4.84 -10.78
N GLN A 728 105.58 5.53 -11.11
CA GLN A 728 106.49 5.09 -12.16
C GLN A 728 107.32 3.93 -11.57
N HIS A 729 107.05 2.70 -12.00
CA HIS A 729 107.72 1.51 -11.48
C HIS A 729 108.70 0.98 -12.54
N GLU A 730 109.99 0.96 -12.20
CA GLU A 730 110.98 0.17 -12.93
C GLU A 730 110.72 -1.31 -12.64
N LYS A 731 110.67 -2.16 -13.68
CA LYS A 731 110.53 -3.61 -13.48
C LYS A 731 111.74 -4.09 -12.66
N LEU A 732 111.51 -4.95 -11.67
CA LEU A 732 112.59 -5.54 -10.86
C LEU A 732 113.70 -6.16 -11.74
N THR A 733 113.32 -6.78 -12.86
CA THR A 733 114.24 -7.33 -13.86
C THR A 733 115.13 -6.26 -14.50
N THR A 734 114.60 -5.06 -14.75
CA THR A 734 115.36 -3.92 -15.30
C THR A 734 116.32 -3.37 -14.26
N ARG A 735 115.89 -3.27 -13.00
CA ARG A 735 116.76 -2.87 -11.89
C ARG A 735 117.89 -3.87 -11.65
N ILE A 736 117.59 -5.17 -11.64
CA ILE A 736 118.59 -6.25 -11.53
C ILE A 736 119.54 -6.20 -12.73
N GLN A 737 119.03 -5.99 -13.95
CA GLN A 737 119.86 -5.86 -15.13
C GLN A 737 120.84 -4.68 -15.01
N HIS A 738 120.38 -3.50 -14.60
CA HIS A 738 121.26 -2.35 -14.37
C HIS A 738 122.29 -2.60 -13.26
N LEU A 739 121.94 -3.35 -12.20
CA LEU A 739 122.90 -3.78 -11.18
C LEU A 739 123.95 -4.73 -11.78
N LEU A 740 123.54 -5.73 -12.56
CA LEU A 740 124.46 -6.65 -13.22
C LEU A 740 125.38 -5.94 -14.24
N GLU A 741 124.88 -4.90 -14.92
CA GLU A 741 125.69 -4.05 -15.81
C GLU A 741 126.70 -3.18 -15.02
N SER A 742 126.36 -2.79 -13.79
CA SER A 742 127.24 -2.01 -12.89
C SER A 742 128.33 -2.86 -12.22
N TYR A 743 128.18 -4.18 -12.22
CA TYR A 743 129.14 -5.16 -11.68
C TYR A 743 129.63 -6.12 -12.79
N PRO A 744 130.46 -5.65 -13.74
CA PRO A 744 130.85 -6.45 -14.89
C PRO A 744 131.84 -7.58 -14.54
N GLN A 745 131.38 -8.83 -14.71
CA GLN A 745 132.10 -10.10 -14.92
C GLN A 745 132.88 -10.78 -13.75
N ASP A 746 132.27 -11.90 -13.32
CA ASP A 746 132.81 -13.24 -12.95
C ASP A 746 133.78 -13.45 -11.78
N LYS A 747 134.44 -12.43 -11.21
CA LYS A 747 135.39 -12.65 -10.07
C LYS A 747 134.91 -12.19 -8.70
N ASP A 748 133.85 -11.39 -8.63
CA ASP A 748 133.40 -10.80 -7.37
C ASP A 748 132.23 -11.56 -6.73
N ILE A 749 131.47 -12.38 -7.48
CA ILE A 749 130.35 -13.19 -6.93
C ILE A 749 130.80 -14.07 -5.76
N LEU A 750 131.96 -14.73 -5.87
CA LEU A 750 132.48 -15.57 -4.79
C LEU A 750 132.93 -14.74 -3.58
N LYS A 751 133.40 -13.50 -3.79
CA LYS A 751 133.79 -12.60 -2.70
C LYS A 751 132.56 -12.05 -1.98
N GLU A 752 131.51 -11.69 -2.70
CA GLU A 752 130.24 -11.26 -2.11
C GLU A 752 129.62 -12.38 -1.26
N LEU A 753 129.59 -13.62 -1.78
CA LEU A 753 129.11 -14.77 -1.01
C LEU A 753 129.99 -15.09 0.20
N LEU A 754 131.30 -14.84 0.11
CA LEU A 754 132.23 -14.96 1.24
C LEU A 754 131.99 -13.85 2.28
N GLN A 755 131.73 -12.62 1.82
CA GLN A 755 131.44 -11.47 2.68
C GLN A 755 130.11 -11.67 3.43
N ASN A 756 129.06 -12.15 2.76
CA ASN A 756 127.81 -12.52 3.42
C ASN A 756 128.02 -13.58 4.50
N ALA A 757 128.93 -14.53 4.28
CA ALA A 757 129.27 -15.54 5.28
C ALA A 757 130.05 -14.94 6.46
N ASP A 758 130.97 -14.00 6.21
CA ASP A 758 131.72 -13.29 7.26
C ASP A 758 130.81 -12.39 8.10
N ASP A 759 129.90 -11.65 7.46
CA ASP A 759 128.88 -10.81 8.12
C ASP A 759 127.93 -11.65 9.00
N ALA A 760 127.60 -12.87 8.55
CA ALA A 760 126.84 -13.85 9.33
C ALA A 760 127.68 -14.56 10.42
N GLY A 761 128.97 -14.26 10.54
CA GLY A 761 129.89 -14.84 11.53
C GLY A 761 130.30 -16.29 11.25
N ALA A 762 130.20 -16.77 10.00
CA ALA A 762 130.59 -18.12 9.63
C ALA A 762 132.11 -18.31 9.67
N THR A 763 132.56 -19.45 10.19
CA THR A 763 133.99 -19.79 10.26
C THR A 763 134.46 -20.63 9.07
N THR A 764 133.53 -21.22 8.31
CA THR A 764 133.83 -22.09 7.18
C THR A 764 132.86 -21.83 6.03
N VAL A 765 133.39 -21.74 4.81
CA VAL A 765 132.62 -21.59 3.57
C VAL A 765 133.09 -22.63 2.55
N HIS A 766 132.13 -23.29 1.90
CA HIS A 766 132.38 -24.26 0.84
C HIS A 766 131.65 -23.83 -0.44
N PHE A 767 132.40 -23.73 -1.53
CA PHE A 767 131.85 -23.57 -2.87
C PHE A 767 131.91 -24.92 -3.59
N ILE A 768 130.75 -25.45 -3.97
CA ILE A 768 130.62 -26.76 -4.58
C ILE A 768 129.96 -26.59 -5.94
N TYR A 769 130.67 -26.94 -7.00
CA TYR A 769 130.07 -27.11 -8.31
C TYR A 769 129.37 -28.47 -8.36
N ASP A 770 128.04 -28.45 -8.47
CA ASP A 770 127.21 -29.64 -8.57
C ASP A 770 126.76 -29.84 -10.03
N PRO A 771 127.34 -30.81 -10.76
CA PRO A 771 126.99 -31.06 -12.16
C PRO A 771 125.70 -31.88 -12.35
N ARG A 772 125.02 -32.27 -11.26
CA ARG A 772 123.83 -33.12 -11.31
C ARG A 772 122.66 -32.41 -12.01
N HIS A 773 121.75 -33.21 -12.57
CA HIS A 773 120.47 -32.76 -13.10
C HIS A 773 119.35 -33.48 -12.35
N HIS A 774 118.34 -32.73 -11.93
CA HIS A 774 117.20 -33.23 -11.15
C HIS A 774 115.97 -33.48 -12.04
N SER A 775 115.05 -34.32 -11.57
CA SER A 775 113.83 -34.69 -12.31
C SER A 775 112.85 -33.52 -12.42
N THR A 776 112.22 -33.37 -13.58
CA THR A 776 111.21 -32.34 -13.86
C THR A 776 109.76 -32.83 -13.67
N GLU A 777 109.55 -34.06 -13.19
CA GLU A 777 108.23 -34.68 -13.10
C GLU A 777 107.30 -34.05 -12.04
N ARG A 778 107.86 -33.50 -10.95
CA ARG A 778 107.11 -32.87 -9.86
C ARG A 778 107.69 -31.51 -9.51
N ILE A 779 107.62 -30.57 -10.45
CA ILE A 779 108.05 -29.19 -10.26
C ILE A 779 106.85 -28.26 -10.08
N PHE A 780 107.05 -27.13 -9.39
CA PHE A 780 106.04 -26.08 -9.32
C PHE A 780 105.71 -25.59 -10.74
N THR A 781 104.45 -25.72 -11.16
CA THR A 781 103.95 -25.19 -12.43
C THR A 781 102.72 -24.34 -12.14
N PRO A 782 102.65 -23.08 -12.62
CA PRO A 782 101.44 -22.28 -12.49
C PRO A 782 100.27 -22.98 -13.20
N LYS A 783 99.11 -23.07 -12.55
CA LYS A 783 97.91 -23.68 -13.16
C LYS A 783 97.52 -22.93 -14.44
N ARG A 784 97.49 -23.66 -15.55
CA ARG A 784 96.87 -23.28 -16.82
C ARG A 784 95.40 -22.93 -16.56
N ASN A 785 95.01 -21.66 -16.75
CA ASN A 785 93.68 -21.24 -17.21
C ASN A 785 93.61 -19.71 -17.36
N VAL A 786 94.37 -19.14 -18.29
CA VAL A 786 93.99 -17.90 -19.00
C VAL A 786 94.49 -18.04 -20.44
N LYS A 787 93.59 -17.84 -21.41
CA LYS A 787 93.94 -17.65 -22.82
C LYS A 787 94.60 -16.28 -22.95
N ASN A 788 95.91 -16.24 -22.66
CA ASN A 788 96.93 -15.23 -23.01
C ASN A 788 98.08 -15.35 -22.00
N VAL A 789 98.65 -16.56 -21.87
CA VAL A 789 99.86 -16.79 -21.09
C VAL A 789 101.06 -16.54 -22.00
N ASP A 790 101.85 -15.54 -21.62
CA ASP A 790 103.26 -15.44 -21.98
C ASP A 790 104.00 -16.63 -21.32
N VAL A 791 104.48 -17.57 -22.14
CA VAL A 791 105.08 -18.84 -21.71
C VAL A 791 106.50 -18.58 -21.22
N THR A 792 106.69 -18.14 -19.97
CA THR A 792 108.06 -17.97 -19.42
C THR A 792 108.30 -18.49 -18.00
N GLN A 793 107.27 -18.93 -17.25
CA GLN A 793 107.49 -19.55 -15.93
C GLN A 793 107.35 -21.08 -15.98
N ASN A 794 108.31 -21.72 -16.64
CA ASN A 794 108.58 -23.14 -16.50
C ASN A 794 109.80 -23.30 -15.57
N TYR A 795 109.68 -24.02 -14.46
CA TYR A 795 110.78 -24.26 -13.53
C TYR A 795 111.71 -25.41 -13.97
N ALA A 796 111.45 -26.04 -15.13
CA ALA A 796 112.32 -27.07 -15.67
C ALA A 796 113.78 -26.62 -15.96
N PRO A 797 114.05 -25.40 -16.47
CA PRO A 797 115.42 -24.95 -16.77
C PRO A 797 116.31 -24.79 -15.53
N VAL A 798 115.74 -24.63 -14.32
CA VAL A 798 116.52 -24.47 -13.07
C VAL A 798 116.82 -25.81 -12.37
N GLN A 799 116.50 -26.96 -12.98
CA GLN A 799 116.83 -28.29 -12.45
C GLN A 799 118.20 -28.83 -12.90
N GLY A 800 119.01 -28.01 -13.58
CA GLY A 800 120.33 -28.39 -14.10
C GLY A 800 121.49 -28.15 -13.11
N PRO A 801 122.74 -28.14 -13.62
CA PRO A 801 123.94 -27.92 -12.81
C PRO A 801 123.89 -26.60 -12.05
N ALA A 802 124.36 -26.60 -10.81
CA ALA A 802 124.30 -25.45 -9.92
C ALA A 802 125.65 -25.21 -9.20
N LEU A 803 125.90 -23.95 -8.84
CA LEU A 803 126.94 -23.59 -7.88
C LEU A 803 126.29 -23.49 -6.49
N LEU A 804 126.64 -24.40 -5.59
CA LEU A 804 126.18 -24.39 -4.21
C LEU A 804 127.21 -23.64 -3.35
N CYS A 805 126.73 -22.68 -2.56
CA CYS A 805 127.53 -22.02 -1.52
C CYS A 805 126.98 -22.43 -0.16
N TYR A 806 127.82 -23.06 0.65
CA TYR A 806 127.50 -23.42 2.04
C TYR A 806 128.38 -22.61 2.98
N ASN A 807 127.78 -22.08 4.05
CA ASN A 807 128.51 -21.57 5.21
C ASN A 807 127.91 -22.21 6.48
N ASN A 808 128.67 -22.23 7.58
CA ASN A 808 128.24 -22.89 8.83
C ASN A 808 127.44 -21.98 9.79
N SER A 809 126.96 -20.83 9.33
CA SER A 809 126.02 -19.97 10.08
C SER A 809 124.57 -20.26 9.67
N GLN A 810 123.62 -19.91 10.52
CA GLN A 810 122.17 -20.04 10.27
C GLN A 810 121.57 -18.65 10.06
N PHE A 811 120.68 -18.53 9.06
CA PHE A 811 119.91 -17.30 8.84
C PHE A 811 119.06 -16.98 10.08
N SER A 812 119.14 -15.74 10.55
CA SER A 812 118.22 -15.15 11.52
C SER A 812 116.92 -14.72 10.84
N GLU A 813 115.89 -14.36 11.61
CA GLU A 813 114.65 -13.80 11.02
C GLU A 813 114.94 -12.52 10.22
N ALA A 814 115.88 -11.68 10.67
CA ALA A 814 116.28 -10.46 9.97
C ALA A 814 117.01 -10.72 8.65
N ASP A 815 117.54 -11.92 8.43
CA ASP A 815 118.18 -12.29 7.15
C ASP A 815 117.16 -12.80 6.11
N PHE A 816 115.95 -13.19 6.55
CA PHE A 816 114.83 -13.60 5.68
C PHE A 816 113.90 -12.44 5.31
N GLU A 817 113.78 -11.43 6.18
CA GLU A 817 113.08 -10.16 5.95
C GLU A 817 113.80 -9.28 4.94
#